data_AF-A0A9P6MAU5-F1
#
_entry.id   AF-A0A9P6MAU5-F1
#
_cell.length_a   1.000
_cell.length_b   1.000
_cell.length_c   1.000
_cell.angle_alpha   90.00
_cell.angle_beta   90.00
_cell.angle_gamma   90.00
#
_symmetry.space_group_name_H-M   'P 1'
#
loop_
_entity.id
_entity.type
_entity.pdbx_description
1 polymer ?
#
loop_
_entity_poly.entity_id
_entity_poly.type
_entity_poly.pdbx_seq_one_letter_code
_entity_poly.pdbx_strand_id
1 'polypeptide(L)'
;MSNNNEQAAEKVKELLLELSTSKDIQPSHITEVSSSLIASLANADSDDSKTIIRTQQNEFLGRCAELLAIQPSAVDPVAKEGDPVLQVQAAILKSLVRMVMNDVPFADALFDSKAYPAILRLPVTEADPNSSAPSTKSTTTTTTKPVDLKPMVAILLAKAFETASNKDHVQDRSAEIVLVDIGSDKIKVRTAGFHALGTIVQADMSIGCGILTKEGLLAELMDCIELEPENIQIILTETLSMACADAKTRAAVGLYCSEFLKSIVLRGASKNQHLKGAAAVALTKISLANSRKDPSVGLNGLEETSQDDKSSGATGDEEVQLTKLFATLLRDDKNDGNKGVQLNAVEGLAYASIQPAVKQMIISDKALLLSLFQLGEDTKSNPLKYGLIIILNNLTAYRKRLTPEQEQMIKLKKMAGTLPKSGSKRPQNIDENDPLDAEAVVNQRNITLVKLGVMPTLHSIGHQASETVRQSLAQVLRNLITPPETRGLLVQQGVVRLLMPMALQQLQQESPTSEPTKTAATQALAKLSITLDPRLTFKSHKVPELVKPLIWLMESTDQLCQFESLMALTNLGSIGDVEVSSLIVQDGAIEKMENLQFSENIMVRRAATEALCNMIFFEPVFELYSDPQKSKEKIHLMLALCDADDFMTRRAASGALAVLSTNTDVCTMIMAQDRGLEILRSLITLGVPGPKSDKKAVEAKAIEDVLSDQDSVVDHVVAVARIEELRHRGAECFKNLVKIGGKEISQKIAAQGGIQQLANLVQASSNEAVRYCAMEALKEMSDQGIELDKRV
;
A
#
# COMPACT_ATOMS: atom_id res chain seq x y z
N MET A 1 -50.06 3.55 -24.10
CA MET A 1 -48.61 3.80 -23.92
C MET A 1 -48.07 4.77 -24.99
N SER A 2 -48.50 4.73 -26.26
CA SER A 2 -48.02 5.70 -27.29
C SER A 2 -48.30 7.17 -26.97
N ASN A 3 -49.46 7.52 -26.39
CA ASN A 3 -49.79 8.92 -26.05
C ASN A 3 -48.86 9.56 -25.02
N ASN A 4 -48.24 8.79 -24.12
CA ASN A 4 -47.34 9.34 -23.10
C ASN A 4 -45.97 9.69 -23.69
N ASN A 5 -45.50 8.95 -24.70
CA ASN A 5 -44.22 9.20 -25.36
C ASN A 5 -44.28 10.42 -26.29
N GLU A 6 -45.40 10.63 -26.99
CA GLU A 6 -45.63 11.86 -27.77
C GLU A 6 -45.72 13.10 -26.87
N GLN A 7 -46.41 13.02 -25.73
CA GLN A 7 -46.47 14.13 -24.77
C GLN A 7 -45.10 14.48 -24.17
N ALA A 8 -44.27 13.48 -23.88
CA ALA A 8 -42.93 13.69 -23.36
C ALA A 8 -41.99 14.33 -24.40
N ALA A 9 -42.09 13.92 -25.67
CA ALA A 9 -41.32 14.52 -26.76
C ALA A 9 -41.77 15.97 -27.04
N GLU A 10 -43.06 16.28 -27.01
CA GLU A 10 -43.55 17.65 -27.21
C GLU A 10 -43.14 18.57 -26.05
N LYS A 11 -43.15 18.07 -24.80
CA LYS A 11 -42.64 18.81 -23.64
C LYS A 11 -41.15 19.18 -23.80
N VAL A 12 -40.31 18.25 -24.26
CA VAL A 12 -38.89 18.55 -24.51
C VAL A 12 -38.72 19.64 -25.56
N LYS A 13 -39.54 19.62 -26.61
CA LYS A 13 -39.53 20.62 -27.68
C LYS A 13 -39.96 22.01 -27.19
N GLU A 14 -40.96 22.08 -26.31
CA GLU A 14 -41.35 23.34 -25.64
C GLU A 14 -40.19 23.88 -24.79
N LEU A 15 -39.56 23.05 -23.97
CA LEU A 15 -38.42 23.45 -23.13
C LEU A 15 -37.20 23.92 -23.97
N LEU A 16 -36.94 23.27 -25.12
CA LEU A 16 -35.88 23.71 -26.05
C LEU A 16 -36.22 25.06 -26.70
N LEU A 17 -37.50 25.29 -27.04
CA LEU A 17 -37.96 26.56 -27.55
C LEU A 17 -37.83 27.68 -26.51
N GLU A 18 -38.18 27.42 -25.25
CA GLU A 18 -37.98 28.34 -24.13
C GLU A 18 -36.49 28.68 -23.95
N LEU A 19 -35.63 27.66 -24.02
CA LEU A 19 -34.17 27.87 -23.94
C LEU A 19 -33.64 28.74 -25.09
N SER A 20 -34.26 28.68 -26.26
CA SER A 20 -33.86 29.46 -27.45
C SER A 20 -34.41 30.90 -27.47
N THR A 21 -35.50 31.16 -26.76
CA THR A 21 -36.23 32.44 -26.82
C THR A 21 -36.06 33.29 -25.56
N SER A 22 -35.70 32.68 -24.43
CA SER A 22 -35.50 33.40 -23.17
C SER A 22 -34.27 34.31 -23.22
N LYS A 23 -34.44 35.54 -22.74
CA LYS A 23 -33.35 36.49 -22.52
C LYS A 23 -32.65 36.30 -21.16
N ASP A 24 -33.25 35.53 -20.25
CA ASP A 24 -32.75 35.29 -18.90
C ASP A 24 -32.72 33.78 -18.64
N ILE A 25 -31.61 33.14 -19.04
CA ILE A 25 -31.42 31.70 -18.94
C ILE A 25 -30.83 31.38 -17.57
N GLN A 26 -31.55 30.57 -16.79
CA GLN A 26 -31.14 30.14 -15.46
C GLN A 26 -30.61 28.69 -15.48
N PRO A 27 -29.71 28.31 -14.55
CA PRO A 27 -29.20 26.94 -14.41
C PRO A 27 -30.28 25.85 -14.33
N SER A 28 -31.45 26.18 -13.78
CA SER A 28 -32.62 25.29 -13.69
C SER A 28 -33.16 24.89 -15.06
N HIS A 29 -33.23 25.84 -16.00
CA HIS A 29 -33.74 25.57 -17.36
C HIS A 29 -32.88 24.50 -18.08
N ILE A 30 -31.55 24.60 -17.96
CA ILE A 30 -30.61 23.61 -18.51
C ILE A 30 -30.81 22.23 -17.87
N THR A 31 -30.95 22.22 -16.54
CA THR A 31 -31.12 20.98 -15.79
C THR A 31 -32.44 20.29 -16.18
N GLU A 32 -33.53 21.06 -16.32
CA GLU A 32 -34.86 20.55 -16.67
C GLU A 32 -34.91 19.95 -18.08
N VAL A 33 -34.32 20.62 -19.08
CA VAL A 33 -34.20 20.09 -20.45
C VAL A 33 -33.42 18.78 -20.42
N SER A 34 -32.26 18.74 -19.76
CA SER A 34 -31.43 17.53 -19.71
C SER A 34 -32.11 16.36 -18.99
N SER A 35 -32.81 16.61 -17.88
CA SER A 35 -33.54 15.58 -17.14
C SER A 35 -34.72 15.04 -17.95
N SER A 36 -35.40 15.91 -18.70
CA SER A 36 -36.52 15.53 -19.56
C SER A 36 -36.04 14.73 -20.78
N LEU A 37 -34.91 15.10 -21.40
CA LEU A 37 -34.28 14.31 -22.47
C LEU A 37 -33.88 12.89 -22.00
N ILE A 38 -33.27 12.77 -20.81
CA ILE A 38 -32.90 11.47 -20.23
C ILE A 38 -34.15 10.62 -19.96
N ALA A 39 -35.19 11.21 -19.34
CA ALA A 39 -36.43 10.50 -19.03
C ALA A 39 -37.18 10.08 -20.30
N SER A 40 -37.28 10.95 -21.30
CA SER A 40 -37.92 10.64 -22.58
C SER A 40 -37.20 9.51 -23.31
N LEU A 41 -35.87 9.51 -23.33
CA LEU A 41 -35.10 8.44 -23.96
C LEU A 41 -35.27 7.10 -23.25
N ALA A 42 -35.28 7.10 -21.91
CA ALA A 42 -35.47 5.90 -21.11
C ALA A 42 -36.85 5.26 -21.29
N ASN A 43 -37.88 6.06 -21.59
CA ASN A 43 -39.26 5.60 -21.82
C ASN A 43 -39.58 5.35 -23.31
N ALA A 44 -38.61 5.51 -24.22
CA ALA A 44 -38.85 5.39 -25.66
C ALA A 44 -38.90 3.91 -26.09
N ASP A 45 -40.09 3.45 -26.47
CA ASP A 45 -40.37 2.05 -26.81
C ASP A 45 -40.13 1.70 -28.30
N SER A 46 -39.98 2.69 -29.19
CA SER A 46 -39.78 2.50 -30.63
C SER A 46 -38.55 3.23 -31.16
N ASP A 47 -38.00 2.74 -32.28
CA ASP A 47 -36.85 3.38 -32.94
C ASP A 47 -37.20 4.76 -33.52
N ASP A 48 -38.43 4.96 -33.96
CA ASP A 48 -38.92 6.27 -34.43
C ASP A 48 -38.96 7.28 -33.28
N SER A 49 -39.48 6.90 -32.11
CA SER A 49 -39.49 7.77 -30.92
C SER A 49 -38.08 8.09 -30.44
N LYS A 50 -37.17 7.11 -30.46
CA LYS A 50 -35.75 7.34 -30.16
C LYS A 50 -35.14 8.33 -31.15
N THR A 51 -35.40 8.19 -32.45
CA THR A 51 -34.87 9.08 -33.50
C THR A 51 -35.31 10.54 -33.30
N ILE A 52 -36.57 10.76 -32.90
CA ILE A 52 -37.06 12.10 -32.56
C ILE A 52 -36.27 12.67 -31.38
N ILE A 53 -36.11 11.89 -30.30
CA ILE A 53 -35.38 12.31 -29.10
C ILE A 53 -33.90 12.58 -29.43
N ARG A 54 -33.27 11.78 -30.30
CA ARG A 54 -31.90 12.03 -30.79
C ARG A 54 -31.78 13.37 -31.52
N THR A 55 -32.79 13.73 -32.31
CA THR A 55 -32.84 15.03 -32.98
C THR A 55 -32.91 16.17 -31.96
N GLN A 56 -33.72 16.02 -30.92
CA GLN A 56 -33.83 16.99 -29.82
C GLN A 56 -32.53 17.07 -28.98
N GLN A 57 -31.84 15.95 -28.75
CA GLN A 57 -30.51 15.94 -28.13
C GLN A 57 -29.48 16.73 -28.96
N ASN A 58 -29.49 16.61 -30.29
CA ASN A 58 -28.62 17.37 -31.17
C ASN A 58 -28.95 18.87 -31.16
N GLU A 59 -30.23 19.23 -31.12
CA GLU A 59 -30.65 20.63 -30.95
C GLU A 59 -30.17 21.19 -29.61
N PHE A 60 -30.31 20.42 -28.53
CA PHE A 60 -29.80 20.79 -27.21
C PHE A 60 -28.28 21.02 -27.22
N LEU A 61 -27.50 20.16 -27.88
CA LEU A 61 -26.06 20.35 -28.06
C LEU A 61 -25.75 21.65 -28.82
N GLY A 62 -26.52 21.95 -29.88
CA GLY A 62 -26.41 23.22 -30.60
C GLY A 62 -26.60 24.44 -29.68
N ARG A 63 -27.62 24.41 -28.82
CA ARG A 63 -27.86 25.47 -27.83
C ARG A 63 -26.79 25.54 -26.75
N CYS A 64 -26.30 24.40 -26.28
CA CYS A 64 -25.16 24.37 -25.37
C CYS A 64 -23.94 25.07 -26.00
N ALA A 65 -23.65 24.82 -27.28
CA ALA A 65 -22.53 25.45 -27.98
C ALA A 65 -22.65 26.98 -28.00
N GLU A 66 -23.84 27.52 -28.27
CA GLU A 66 -24.11 28.97 -28.27
C GLU A 66 -23.90 29.58 -26.88
N LEU A 67 -24.42 28.93 -25.83
CA LEU A 67 -24.32 29.41 -24.45
C LEU A 67 -22.90 29.31 -23.88
N LEU A 68 -22.16 28.25 -24.24
CA LEU A 68 -20.76 28.10 -23.84
C LEU A 68 -19.84 29.13 -24.53
N ALA A 69 -20.21 29.63 -25.71
CA ALA A 69 -19.45 30.65 -26.41
C ALA A 69 -19.55 32.05 -25.79
N ILE A 70 -20.53 32.29 -24.90
CA ILE A 70 -20.73 33.56 -24.21
C ILE A 70 -19.58 33.79 -23.22
N GLN A 71 -18.91 34.95 -23.34
CA GLN A 71 -17.83 35.32 -22.44
C GLN A 71 -18.38 35.96 -21.16
N PRO A 72 -17.84 35.63 -19.97
CA PRO A 72 -18.17 36.31 -18.72
C PRO A 72 -17.84 37.82 -18.80
N SER A 73 -18.58 38.66 -18.07
CA SER A 73 -18.36 40.10 -18.10
C SER A 73 -17.01 40.47 -17.44
N ALA A 74 -16.23 41.36 -18.06
CA ALA A 74 -14.88 41.71 -17.61
C ALA A 74 -14.84 42.69 -16.41
N VAL A 75 -15.93 42.83 -15.65
CA VAL A 75 -16.06 43.89 -14.63
C VAL A 75 -15.72 43.34 -13.23
N ASP A 76 -14.60 43.83 -12.70
CA ASP A 76 -14.06 43.66 -11.35
C ASP A 76 -13.71 42.23 -10.85
N PRO A 77 -12.44 41.95 -10.49
CA PRO A 77 -12.01 40.67 -9.95
C PRO A 77 -12.60 40.36 -8.55
N VAL A 78 -13.21 41.34 -7.89
CA VAL A 78 -13.93 41.20 -6.60
C VAL A 78 -15.36 40.68 -6.81
N ALA A 79 -15.91 40.78 -8.02
CA ALA A 79 -17.29 40.38 -8.37
C ALA A 79 -17.42 38.94 -8.92
N LYS A 80 -16.39 38.09 -8.77
CA LYS A 80 -16.45 36.66 -9.18
C LYS A 80 -17.42 35.81 -8.35
N GLU A 81 -18.01 36.36 -7.28
CA GLU A 81 -19.10 35.72 -6.55
C GLU A 81 -20.43 35.88 -7.31
N GLY A 82 -20.72 34.91 -8.19
CA GLY A 82 -22.07 34.72 -8.70
C GLY A 82 -22.36 35.16 -10.15
N ASP A 83 -21.35 35.23 -11.03
CA ASP A 83 -21.60 35.51 -12.46
C ASP A 83 -22.63 34.52 -13.04
N PRO A 84 -23.81 34.99 -13.51
CA PRO A 84 -24.86 34.12 -14.02
C PRO A 84 -24.39 33.29 -15.23
N VAL A 85 -23.47 33.80 -16.05
CA VAL A 85 -22.91 33.09 -17.21
C VAL A 85 -22.12 31.86 -16.74
N LEU A 86 -21.26 32.02 -15.72
CA LEU A 86 -20.48 30.90 -15.18
C LEU A 86 -21.38 29.84 -14.54
N GLN A 87 -22.48 30.24 -13.90
CA GLN A 87 -23.44 29.31 -13.32
C GLN A 87 -24.17 28.50 -14.40
N VAL A 88 -24.56 29.15 -15.50
CA VAL A 88 -25.18 28.48 -16.66
C VAL A 88 -24.18 27.53 -17.32
N GLN A 89 -22.94 27.96 -17.55
CA GLN A 89 -21.89 27.10 -18.10
C GLN A 89 -21.61 25.88 -17.22
N ALA A 90 -21.56 26.05 -15.89
CA ALA A 90 -21.42 24.93 -14.95
C ALA A 90 -22.64 23.99 -14.96
N ALA A 91 -23.85 24.52 -15.14
CA ALA A 91 -25.06 23.71 -15.29
C ALA A 91 -25.00 22.88 -16.59
N ILE A 92 -24.57 23.49 -17.70
CA ILE A 92 -24.36 22.80 -18.97
C ILE A 92 -23.38 21.65 -18.80
N LEU A 93 -22.19 21.89 -18.24
CA LEU A 93 -21.18 20.85 -18.04
C LEU A 93 -21.73 19.69 -17.17
N LYS A 94 -22.43 19.99 -16.07
CA LYS A 94 -23.06 18.96 -15.22
C LYS A 94 -24.14 18.16 -15.94
N SER A 95 -24.98 18.83 -16.74
CA SER A 95 -26.02 18.18 -17.54
C SER A 95 -25.42 17.28 -18.62
N LEU A 96 -24.38 17.74 -19.31
CA LEU A 96 -23.68 16.95 -20.31
C LEU A 96 -23.01 15.71 -19.70
N VAL A 97 -22.38 15.82 -18.51
CA VAL A 97 -21.83 14.66 -17.79
C VAL A 97 -22.91 13.61 -17.56
N ARG A 98 -24.09 14.02 -17.05
CA ARG A 98 -25.21 13.09 -16.80
C ARG A 98 -25.72 12.42 -18.07
N MET A 99 -25.79 13.15 -19.19
CA MET A 99 -26.26 12.59 -20.45
C MET A 99 -25.24 11.59 -21.02
N VAL A 100 -23.96 11.96 -21.04
CA VAL A 100 -22.86 11.09 -21.51
C VAL A 100 -22.73 9.83 -20.66
N MET A 101 -22.94 9.88 -19.35
CA MET A 101 -22.84 8.68 -18.48
C MET A 101 -23.84 7.58 -18.83
N ASN A 102 -24.95 7.91 -19.49
CA ASN A 102 -26.08 6.99 -19.67
C ASN A 102 -26.32 6.61 -21.14
N ASP A 103 -25.55 7.17 -22.09
CA ASP A 103 -25.95 7.16 -23.49
C ASP A 103 -24.76 7.27 -24.47
N VAL A 104 -24.30 6.12 -25.00
CA VAL A 104 -23.16 6.04 -25.91
C VAL A 104 -23.35 6.86 -27.19
N PRO A 105 -24.47 6.73 -27.95
CA PRO A 105 -24.68 7.57 -29.13
C PRO A 105 -24.74 9.07 -28.84
N PHE A 106 -25.14 9.49 -27.63
CA PHE A 106 -25.07 10.91 -27.26
C PHE A 106 -23.64 11.38 -27.06
N ALA A 107 -22.78 10.54 -26.46
CA ALA A 107 -21.36 10.84 -26.35
C ALA A 107 -20.71 10.99 -27.74
N ASP A 108 -21.03 10.11 -28.68
CA ASP A 108 -20.54 10.23 -30.07
C ASP A 108 -21.04 11.51 -30.75
N ALA A 109 -22.33 11.81 -30.62
CA ALA A 109 -22.93 13.04 -31.15
C ALA A 109 -22.33 14.32 -30.54
N LEU A 110 -21.91 14.28 -29.27
CA LEU A 110 -21.23 15.40 -28.62
C LEU A 110 -19.94 15.77 -29.38
N PHE A 111 -19.10 14.80 -29.74
CA PHE A 111 -17.83 15.03 -30.44
C PHE A 111 -18.01 15.61 -31.85
N ASP A 112 -19.10 15.23 -32.52
CA ASP A 112 -19.45 15.74 -33.85
C ASP A 112 -20.16 17.10 -33.81
N SER A 113 -20.63 17.52 -32.63
CA SER A 113 -21.35 18.78 -32.44
C SER A 113 -20.43 20.00 -32.31
N LYS A 114 -21.01 21.19 -32.46
CA LYS A 114 -20.32 22.47 -32.17
C LYS A 114 -20.08 22.69 -30.67
N ALA A 115 -20.73 21.91 -29.79
CA ALA A 115 -20.52 22.03 -28.36
C ALA A 115 -19.13 21.56 -27.95
N TYR A 116 -18.58 20.53 -28.62
CA TYR A 116 -17.28 19.98 -28.27
C TYR A 116 -16.12 21.00 -28.40
N PRO A 117 -15.94 21.70 -29.54
CA PRO A 117 -14.98 22.81 -29.63
C PRO A 117 -15.26 23.92 -28.61
N ALA A 118 -16.53 24.22 -28.30
CA ALA A 118 -16.87 25.25 -27.32
C ALA A 118 -16.44 24.85 -25.90
N ILE A 119 -16.60 23.56 -25.53
CA ILE A 119 -16.14 23.00 -24.25
C ILE A 119 -14.62 23.07 -24.14
N LEU A 120 -13.89 22.68 -25.19
CA LEU A 120 -12.42 22.73 -25.22
C LEU A 120 -11.87 24.15 -25.09
N ARG A 121 -12.59 25.14 -25.60
CA ARG A 121 -12.20 26.57 -25.59
C ARG A 121 -12.67 27.34 -24.36
N LEU A 122 -13.37 26.71 -23.42
CA LEU A 122 -13.84 27.42 -22.22
C LEU A 122 -12.66 28.04 -21.46
N PRO A 123 -12.76 29.32 -21.08
CA PRO A 123 -11.67 30.00 -20.39
C PRO A 123 -11.41 29.33 -19.04
N VAL A 124 -10.25 28.71 -18.92
CA VAL A 124 -9.67 28.37 -17.64
C VAL A 124 -9.35 29.71 -16.98
N THR A 125 -10.07 30.06 -15.92
CA THR A 125 -9.83 31.34 -15.23
C THR A 125 -8.39 31.42 -14.74
N GLU A 126 -7.55 32.19 -15.43
CA GLU A 126 -6.25 32.57 -14.89
C GLU A 126 -6.50 33.50 -13.70
N ALA A 127 -6.06 33.07 -12.52
CA ALA A 127 -5.71 34.03 -11.48
C ALA A 127 -4.44 34.72 -11.97
N ASP A 128 -4.53 36.03 -12.21
CA ASP A 128 -3.40 36.85 -12.64
C ASP A 128 -2.23 36.68 -11.66
N PRO A 129 -1.07 36.13 -12.10
CA PRO A 129 0.06 35.87 -11.23
C PRO A 129 0.73 37.14 -10.68
N ASN A 130 0.33 38.33 -11.15
CA ASN A 130 0.84 39.63 -10.69
C ASN A 130 -0.10 40.39 -9.73
N SER A 131 -1.22 39.81 -9.31
CA SER A 131 -2.14 40.46 -8.36
C SER A 131 -1.60 40.43 -6.92
N SER A 132 -0.68 41.35 -6.59
CA SER A 132 -0.31 41.67 -5.21
C SER A 132 -1.39 42.55 -4.56
N ALA A 133 -2.47 41.95 -4.05
CA ALA A 133 -3.44 42.67 -3.22
C ALA A 133 -3.50 42.05 -1.81
N PRO A 134 -3.24 42.83 -0.75
CA PRO A 134 -3.30 42.34 0.63
C PRO A 134 -4.76 42.12 1.05
N SER A 135 -5.08 40.95 1.61
CA SER A 135 -6.41 40.66 2.12
C SER A 135 -6.64 41.32 3.49
N THR A 136 -7.34 42.46 3.50
CA THR A 136 -7.91 43.03 4.72
C THR A 136 -9.16 42.26 5.14
N LYS A 137 -9.19 41.81 6.40
CA LYS A 137 -10.33 41.13 7.04
C LYS A 137 -11.55 42.07 7.12
N SER A 138 -12.69 41.66 6.58
CA SER A 138 -14.00 42.12 7.05
C SER A 138 -15.06 41.03 6.98
N THR A 139 -16.05 41.19 7.85
CA THR A 139 -16.89 40.18 8.49
C THR A 139 -18.21 39.96 7.75
N THR A 140 -18.73 38.71 7.82
CA THR A 140 -20.15 38.31 7.69
C THR A 140 -20.92 38.65 6.41
N THR A 141 -20.92 37.71 5.46
CA THR A 141 -22.05 37.33 4.60
C THR A 141 -21.84 35.88 4.12
N THR A 142 -22.92 35.13 3.89
CA THR A 142 -22.92 33.75 3.36
C THR A 142 -22.30 33.70 1.96
N THR A 143 -21.00 33.44 1.86
CA THR A 143 -20.24 33.41 0.60
C THR A 143 -20.47 32.09 -0.16
N THR A 144 -21.14 32.16 -1.31
CA THR A 144 -21.16 31.10 -2.32
C THR A 144 -19.78 31.02 -2.97
N LYS A 145 -19.13 29.84 -2.93
CA LYS A 145 -17.78 29.65 -3.48
C LYS A 145 -17.74 29.99 -4.99
N PRO A 146 -16.65 30.61 -5.50
CA PRO A 146 -16.48 30.86 -6.94
C PRO A 146 -16.50 29.54 -7.72
N VAL A 147 -17.14 29.56 -8.90
CA VAL A 147 -17.31 28.40 -9.76
C VAL A 147 -16.06 28.24 -10.64
N ASP A 148 -15.26 27.20 -10.38
CA ASP A 148 -14.15 26.79 -11.24
C ASP A 148 -14.64 25.74 -12.25
N LEU A 149 -14.59 26.08 -13.54
CA LEU A 149 -15.05 25.21 -14.63
C LEU A 149 -14.02 24.16 -15.01
N LYS A 150 -12.72 24.37 -14.74
CA LYS A 150 -11.64 23.48 -15.21
C LYS A 150 -11.82 22.02 -14.74
N PRO A 151 -12.10 21.74 -13.46
CA PRO A 151 -12.36 20.37 -13.01
C PRO A 151 -13.61 19.76 -13.65
N MET A 152 -14.63 20.58 -13.94
CA MET A 152 -15.87 20.10 -14.56
C MET A 152 -15.65 19.71 -16.03
N VAL A 153 -14.87 20.49 -16.77
CA VAL A 153 -14.46 20.15 -18.15
C VAL A 153 -13.65 18.85 -18.15
N ALA A 154 -12.65 18.73 -17.28
CA ALA A 154 -11.84 17.50 -17.20
C ALA A 154 -12.69 16.25 -16.89
N ILE A 155 -13.66 16.36 -15.96
CA ILE A 155 -14.59 15.26 -15.64
C ILE A 155 -15.50 14.93 -16.82
N LEU A 156 -16.03 15.93 -17.51
CA LEU A 156 -16.87 15.73 -18.70
C LEU A 156 -16.10 15.03 -19.81
N LEU A 157 -14.90 15.51 -20.14
CA LEU A 157 -14.07 14.91 -21.17
C LEU A 157 -13.68 13.48 -20.80
N ALA A 158 -13.24 13.23 -19.56
CA ALA A 158 -12.87 11.89 -19.12
C ALA A 158 -14.04 10.90 -19.28
N LYS A 159 -15.24 11.32 -18.88
CA LYS A 159 -16.44 10.48 -19.04
C LYS A 159 -16.85 10.32 -20.50
N ALA A 160 -16.76 11.38 -21.31
CA ALA A 160 -17.09 11.32 -22.73
C ALA A 160 -16.14 10.39 -23.50
N PHE A 161 -14.84 10.48 -23.22
CA PHE A 161 -13.83 9.61 -23.83
C PHE A 161 -13.97 8.14 -23.39
N GLU A 162 -14.39 7.89 -22.15
CA GLU A 162 -14.69 6.54 -21.65
C GLU A 162 -15.94 5.96 -22.34
N THR A 163 -16.98 6.77 -22.54
CA THR A 163 -18.26 6.35 -23.13
C THR A 163 -18.20 6.21 -24.66
N ALA A 164 -17.34 6.97 -25.35
CA ALA A 164 -17.28 7.02 -26.81
C ALA A 164 -17.15 5.64 -27.47
N SER A 165 -17.88 5.42 -28.58
CA SER A 165 -17.83 4.13 -29.28
C SER A 165 -16.55 3.95 -30.11
N ASN A 166 -15.98 5.05 -30.62
CA ASN A 166 -14.80 5.04 -31.48
C ASN A 166 -13.75 6.05 -30.99
N LYS A 167 -12.73 5.54 -30.27
CA LYS A 167 -11.65 6.36 -29.73
C LYS A 167 -10.76 7.00 -30.80
N ASP A 168 -10.58 6.35 -31.95
CA ASP A 168 -9.76 6.88 -33.05
C ASP A 168 -10.43 8.11 -33.67
N HIS A 169 -11.74 8.05 -33.89
CA HIS A 169 -12.54 9.20 -34.36
C HIS A 169 -12.46 10.37 -33.38
N VAL A 170 -12.61 10.10 -32.09
CA VAL A 170 -12.48 11.12 -31.04
C VAL A 170 -11.08 11.75 -31.04
N GLN A 171 -10.03 10.94 -31.18
CA GLN A 171 -8.66 11.42 -31.26
C GLN A 171 -8.44 12.32 -32.48
N ASP A 172 -8.91 11.91 -33.65
CA ASP A 172 -8.75 12.70 -34.87
C ASP A 172 -9.55 14.00 -34.83
N ARG A 173 -10.79 13.94 -34.34
CA ARG A 173 -11.61 15.14 -34.16
C ARG A 173 -11.00 16.12 -33.17
N SER A 174 -10.45 15.60 -32.07
CA SER A 174 -9.75 16.41 -31.07
C SER A 174 -8.48 17.03 -31.64
N ALA A 175 -7.70 16.28 -32.41
CA ALA A 175 -6.51 16.78 -33.08
C ALA A 175 -6.84 17.91 -34.06
N GLU A 176 -7.88 17.74 -34.89
CA GLU A 176 -8.31 18.76 -35.84
C GLU A 176 -8.61 20.10 -35.14
N ILE A 177 -9.38 20.07 -34.06
CA ILE A 177 -9.77 21.28 -33.31
C ILE A 177 -8.55 21.93 -32.66
N VAL A 178 -7.74 21.12 -31.95
CA VAL A 178 -6.58 21.61 -31.19
C VAL A 178 -5.53 22.23 -32.12
N LEU A 179 -5.21 21.56 -33.23
CA LEU A 179 -4.18 22.02 -34.17
C LEU A 179 -4.63 23.31 -34.90
N VAL A 180 -5.90 23.43 -35.25
CA VAL A 180 -6.46 24.68 -35.80
C VAL A 180 -6.34 25.83 -34.79
N ASP A 181 -6.64 25.57 -33.52
CA ASP A 181 -6.57 26.61 -32.49
C ASP A 181 -5.12 27.01 -32.20
N ILE A 182 -4.19 26.06 -32.08
CA ILE A 182 -2.74 26.31 -31.93
C ILE A 182 -2.18 27.10 -33.12
N GLY A 183 -2.63 26.81 -34.34
CA GLY A 183 -2.22 27.54 -35.54
C GLY A 183 -2.82 28.95 -35.69
N SER A 184 -3.67 29.39 -34.77
CA SER A 184 -4.37 30.68 -34.89
C SER A 184 -3.43 31.87 -34.70
N ASP A 185 -3.64 32.91 -35.52
CA ASP A 185 -3.04 34.24 -35.38
C ASP A 185 -3.50 34.98 -34.10
N LYS A 186 -4.65 34.59 -33.55
CA LYS A 186 -5.23 35.20 -32.34
C LYS A 186 -4.67 34.52 -31.10
N ILE A 187 -3.91 35.27 -30.30
CA ILE A 187 -3.27 34.75 -29.08
C ILE A 187 -4.25 34.04 -28.13
N LYS A 188 -5.46 34.58 -27.94
CA LYS A 188 -6.47 33.96 -27.06
C LYS A 188 -6.94 32.59 -27.56
N VAL A 189 -7.08 32.43 -28.88
CA VAL A 189 -7.49 31.15 -29.50
C VAL A 189 -6.33 30.17 -29.42
N ARG A 190 -5.10 30.63 -29.67
CA ARG A 190 -3.88 29.84 -29.52
C ARG A 190 -3.69 29.31 -28.10
N THR A 191 -3.79 30.18 -27.09
CA THR A 191 -3.74 29.80 -25.68
C THR A 191 -4.83 28.78 -25.32
N ALA A 192 -6.05 28.95 -25.85
CA ALA A 192 -7.12 27.97 -25.66
C ALA A 192 -6.78 26.61 -26.30
N GLY A 193 -6.14 26.59 -27.47
CA GLY A 193 -5.67 25.36 -28.12
C GLY A 193 -4.65 24.59 -27.27
N PHE A 194 -3.66 25.27 -26.70
CA PHE A 194 -2.70 24.65 -25.77
C PHE A 194 -3.36 24.15 -24.49
N HIS A 195 -4.30 24.90 -23.92
CA HIS A 195 -5.08 24.44 -22.76
C HIS A 195 -5.95 23.23 -23.07
N ALA A 196 -6.59 23.21 -24.25
CA ALA A 196 -7.39 22.08 -24.71
C ALA A 196 -6.51 20.83 -24.80
N LEU A 197 -5.32 20.93 -25.40
CA LEU A 197 -4.37 19.82 -25.46
C LEU A 197 -4.01 19.27 -24.07
N GLY A 198 -3.64 20.15 -23.13
CA GLY A 198 -3.34 19.75 -21.76
C GLY A 198 -4.53 19.10 -21.03
N THR A 199 -5.74 19.63 -21.25
CA THR A 199 -6.97 19.08 -20.65
C THR A 199 -7.33 17.73 -21.24
N ILE A 200 -7.11 17.51 -22.53
CA ILE A 200 -7.30 16.20 -23.19
C ILE A 200 -6.32 15.18 -22.62
N VAL A 201 -5.03 15.53 -22.49
CA VAL A 201 -4.01 14.66 -21.85
C VAL A 201 -4.42 14.31 -20.41
N GLN A 202 -5.00 15.26 -19.66
CA GLN A 202 -5.50 15.02 -18.31
C GLN A 202 -6.70 14.07 -18.27
N ALA A 203 -7.60 14.18 -19.25
CA ALA A 203 -8.86 13.45 -19.30
C ALA A 203 -8.69 12.01 -19.82
N ASP A 204 -7.93 11.81 -20.90
CA ASP A 204 -7.51 10.51 -21.42
C ASP A 204 -6.08 10.61 -21.96
N MET A 205 -5.15 9.99 -21.22
CA MET A 205 -3.72 10.02 -21.53
C MET A 205 -3.44 9.46 -22.93
N SER A 206 -4.15 8.41 -23.36
CA SER A 206 -3.92 7.76 -24.66
C SER A 206 -4.28 8.70 -25.81
N ILE A 207 -5.45 9.34 -25.75
CA ILE A 207 -5.92 10.26 -26.78
C ILE A 207 -5.00 11.49 -26.86
N GLY A 208 -4.69 12.10 -25.72
CA GLY A 208 -3.83 13.29 -25.69
C GLY A 208 -2.41 13.01 -26.17
N CYS A 209 -1.83 11.88 -25.77
CA CYS A 209 -0.53 11.40 -26.25
C CYS A 209 -0.56 11.11 -27.75
N GLY A 210 -1.62 10.47 -28.25
CA GLY A 210 -1.82 10.23 -29.68
C GLY A 210 -1.77 11.51 -30.52
N ILE A 211 -2.35 12.61 -30.01
CA ILE A 211 -2.26 13.94 -30.66
C ILE A 211 -0.82 14.46 -30.65
N LEU A 212 -0.15 14.46 -29.49
CA LEU A 212 1.24 14.94 -29.35
C LEU A 212 2.21 14.18 -30.25
N THR A 213 2.01 12.87 -30.42
CA THR A 213 2.89 12.02 -31.24
C THR A 213 2.54 12.02 -32.74
N LYS A 214 1.63 12.88 -33.20
CA LYS A 214 1.41 13.05 -34.65
C LYS A 214 2.71 13.50 -35.31
N GLU A 215 3.00 12.91 -36.47
CA GLU A 215 4.25 13.10 -37.19
C GLU A 215 4.52 14.59 -37.44
N GLY A 216 5.73 15.05 -37.08
CA GLY A 216 6.16 16.45 -37.24
C GLY A 216 5.73 17.41 -36.13
N LEU A 217 4.63 17.14 -35.40
CA LEU A 217 4.04 18.13 -34.48
C LEU A 217 4.99 18.61 -33.38
N LEU A 218 5.66 17.70 -32.66
CA LEU A 218 6.59 18.09 -31.59
C LEU A 218 7.77 18.90 -32.13
N ALA A 219 8.28 18.58 -33.32
CA ALA A 219 9.35 19.34 -33.93
C ALA A 219 8.89 20.76 -34.29
N GLU A 220 7.73 20.90 -34.93
CA GLU A 220 7.13 22.20 -35.28
C GLU A 220 6.86 23.07 -34.05
N LEU A 221 6.32 22.48 -32.97
CA LEU A 221 6.08 23.19 -31.72
C LEU A 221 7.40 23.70 -31.11
N MET A 222 8.46 22.89 -31.12
CA MET A 222 9.76 23.27 -30.56
C MET A 222 10.49 24.31 -31.42
N ASP A 223 10.29 24.33 -32.73
CA ASP A 223 10.90 25.34 -33.62
C ASP A 223 10.39 26.76 -33.33
N CYS A 224 9.15 26.89 -32.85
CA CYS A 224 8.51 28.20 -32.60
C CYS A 224 8.39 28.56 -31.11
N ILE A 225 8.67 27.64 -30.18
CA ILE A 225 8.34 27.81 -28.75
C ILE A 225 9.03 29.01 -28.10
N GLU A 226 10.25 29.36 -28.52
CA GLU A 226 10.98 30.51 -27.99
C GLU A 226 10.33 31.86 -28.36
N LEU A 227 9.51 31.88 -29.43
CA LEU A 227 8.76 33.05 -29.87
C LEU A 227 7.40 33.18 -29.16
N GLU A 228 6.92 32.10 -28.55
CA GLU A 228 5.63 32.09 -27.87
C GLU A 228 5.71 32.81 -26.51
N PRO A 229 4.62 33.49 -26.09
CA PRO A 229 4.53 34.08 -24.75
C PRO A 229 4.76 33.08 -23.63
N GLU A 230 5.28 33.55 -22.49
CA GLU A 230 5.67 32.67 -21.38
C GLU A 230 4.51 31.86 -20.79
N ASN A 231 3.27 32.38 -20.84
CA ASN A 231 2.08 31.61 -20.42
C ASN A 231 1.84 30.38 -21.33
N ILE A 232 2.03 30.50 -22.64
CA ILE A 232 1.95 29.36 -23.57
C ILE A 232 3.09 28.38 -23.32
N GLN A 233 4.31 28.88 -23.09
CA GLN A 233 5.45 28.01 -22.75
C GLN A 233 5.17 27.20 -21.48
N ILE A 234 4.56 27.81 -20.45
CA ILE A 234 4.12 27.12 -19.23
C ILE A 234 3.12 26.01 -19.56
N ILE A 235 2.04 26.34 -20.27
CA ILE A 235 0.96 25.37 -20.57
C ILE A 235 1.50 24.19 -21.37
N LEU A 236 2.32 24.46 -22.39
CA LEU A 236 2.93 23.40 -23.19
C LEU A 236 3.87 22.56 -22.33
N THR A 237 4.72 23.17 -21.51
CA THR A 237 5.67 22.44 -20.66
C THR A 237 4.98 21.57 -19.61
N GLU A 238 3.89 22.06 -19.00
CA GLU A 238 3.04 21.24 -18.11
C GLU A 238 2.43 20.06 -18.86
N THR A 239 1.92 20.31 -20.07
CA THR A 239 1.33 19.27 -20.93
C THR A 239 2.36 18.20 -21.30
N LEU A 240 3.58 18.61 -21.70
CA LEU A 240 4.68 17.69 -21.98
C LEU A 240 5.09 16.90 -20.74
N SER A 241 5.17 17.55 -19.57
CA SER A 241 5.47 16.88 -18.30
C SER A 241 4.42 15.83 -17.95
N MET A 242 3.14 16.13 -18.12
CA MET A 242 2.04 15.19 -17.90
C MET A 242 2.11 14.01 -18.89
N ALA A 243 2.28 14.31 -20.17
CA ALA A 243 2.38 13.31 -21.24
C ALA A 243 3.62 12.39 -21.10
N CYS A 244 4.68 12.85 -20.42
CA CYS A 244 5.82 12.01 -20.07
C CYS A 244 5.47 10.85 -19.11
N ALA A 245 4.24 10.73 -18.60
CA ALA A 245 3.79 9.51 -17.93
C ALA A 245 3.68 8.33 -18.93
N ASP A 246 3.24 8.59 -20.17
CA ASP A 246 3.19 7.60 -21.25
C ASP A 246 4.59 7.30 -21.80
N ALA A 247 4.88 6.02 -22.06
CA ALA A 247 6.22 5.59 -22.45
C ALA A 247 6.62 6.05 -23.85
N LYS A 248 5.72 5.94 -24.83
CA LYS A 248 6.00 6.33 -26.23
C LYS A 248 6.19 7.83 -26.34
N THR A 249 5.29 8.58 -25.72
CA THR A 249 5.32 10.04 -25.73
C THR A 249 6.52 10.57 -24.98
N ARG A 250 6.88 9.99 -23.82
CA ARG A 250 8.10 10.35 -23.10
C ARG A 250 9.36 10.19 -23.96
N ALA A 251 9.45 9.12 -24.76
CA ALA A 251 10.58 8.93 -25.69
C ALA A 251 10.60 10.02 -26.77
N ALA A 252 9.46 10.34 -27.37
CA ALA A 252 9.33 11.40 -28.36
C ALA A 252 9.68 12.79 -27.78
N VAL A 253 9.18 13.11 -26.57
CA VAL A 253 9.53 14.36 -25.86
C VAL A 253 11.04 14.40 -25.54
N GLY A 254 11.63 13.27 -25.14
CA GLY A 254 13.07 13.16 -24.95
C GLY A 254 13.88 13.47 -26.22
N LEU A 255 13.40 13.02 -27.39
CA LEU A 255 14.05 13.24 -28.67
C LEU A 255 13.94 14.70 -29.15
N TYR A 256 12.72 15.26 -29.13
CA TYR A 256 12.45 16.56 -29.77
C TYR A 256 12.51 17.75 -28.81
N CYS A 257 12.15 17.58 -27.53
CA CYS A 257 11.94 18.70 -26.61
C CYS A 257 13.08 18.88 -25.58
N SER A 258 13.99 17.91 -25.46
CA SER A 258 14.98 17.90 -24.36
C SER A 258 15.90 19.11 -24.35
N GLU A 259 16.32 19.63 -25.51
CA GLU A 259 17.17 20.83 -25.58
C GLU A 259 16.46 22.09 -25.12
N PHE A 260 15.17 22.26 -25.45
CA PHE A 260 14.36 23.36 -24.92
C PHE A 260 14.22 23.26 -23.40
N LEU A 261 13.89 22.07 -22.87
CA LEU A 261 13.76 21.87 -21.42
C LEU A 261 15.10 22.15 -20.69
N LYS A 262 16.23 21.69 -21.25
CA LYS A 262 17.57 21.96 -20.72
C LYS A 262 17.94 23.44 -20.81
N SER A 263 17.50 24.17 -21.83
CA SER A 263 17.78 25.61 -21.93
C SER A 263 17.12 26.40 -20.79
N ILE A 264 15.88 26.06 -20.44
CA ILE A 264 15.16 26.66 -19.32
C ILE A 264 15.83 26.35 -17.98
N VAL A 265 16.14 25.06 -17.75
CA VAL A 265 16.54 24.56 -16.43
C VAL A 265 18.05 24.74 -16.17
N LEU A 266 18.90 24.35 -17.13
CA LEU A 266 20.35 24.27 -16.93
C LEU A 266 21.07 25.53 -17.43
N ARG A 267 20.54 26.19 -18.48
CA ARG A 267 21.14 27.39 -19.07
C ARG A 267 20.46 28.69 -18.62
N GLY A 268 19.38 28.60 -17.86
CA GLY A 268 18.70 29.75 -17.25
C GLY A 268 17.96 30.64 -18.25
N ALA A 269 17.43 30.09 -19.34
CA ALA A 269 16.73 30.84 -20.38
C ALA A 269 15.48 31.60 -19.88
N SER A 270 14.84 31.12 -18.81
CA SER A 270 13.77 31.84 -18.12
C SER A 270 14.14 32.13 -16.66
N LYS A 271 13.47 33.11 -16.04
CA LYS A 271 13.50 33.37 -14.59
C LYS A 271 12.24 32.88 -13.87
N ASN A 272 11.21 32.47 -14.61
CA ASN A 272 9.94 32.02 -14.08
C ASN A 272 10.09 30.65 -13.41
N GLN A 273 9.85 30.61 -12.11
CA GLN A 273 10.06 29.40 -11.30
C GLN A 273 9.06 28.29 -11.64
N HIS A 274 7.87 28.66 -12.09
CA HIS A 274 6.84 27.68 -12.46
C HIS A 274 7.22 26.93 -13.73
N LEU A 275 7.65 27.68 -14.77
CA LEU A 275 8.17 27.11 -16.01
C LEU A 275 9.41 26.23 -15.76
N LYS A 276 10.35 26.70 -14.94
CA LYS A 276 11.53 25.91 -14.52
C LYS A 276 11.14 24.61 -13.82
N GLY A 277 10.19 24.69 -12.89
CA GLY A 277 9.68 23.53 -12.17
C GLY A 277 9.09 22.49 -13.15
N ALA A 278 8.17 22.92 -14.01
CA ALA A 278 7.55 22.03 -14.99
C ALA A 278 8.57 21.38 -15.94
N ALA A 279 9.53 22.15 -16.45
CA ALA A 279 10.58 21.64 -17.31
C ALA A 279 11.50 20.64 -16.60
N ALA A 280 11.84 20.91 -15.33
CA ALA A 280 12.64 20.02 -14.52
C ALA A 280 11.92 18.69 -14.23
N VAL A 281 10.60 18.70 -14.01
CA VAL A 281 9.80 17.47 -13.84
C VAL A 281 9.85 16.63 -15.12
N ALA A 282 9.63 17.25 -16.29
CA ALA A 282 9.70 16.55 -17.57
C ALA A 282 11.08 15.90 -17.79
N LEU A 283 12.16 16.65 -17.55
CA LEU A 283 13.54 16.12 -17.63
C LEU A 283 13.78 14.96 -16.65
N THR A 284 13.26 15.06 -15.42
CA THR A 284 13.39 13.99 -14.42
C THR A 284 12.70 12.70 -14.90
N LYS A 285 11.49 12.81 -15.45
CA LYS A 285 10.75 11.67 -16.01
C LYS A 285 11.48 11.05 -17.21
N ILE A 286 12.01 11.87 -18.11
CA ILE A 286 12.82 11.43 -19.27
C ILE A 286 14.07 10.68 -18.79
N SER A 287 14.80 11.22 -17.80
CA SER A 287 16.00 10.59 -17.24
C SER A 287 15.71 9.23 -16.63
N LEU A 288 14.63 9.12 -15.85
CA LEU A 288 14.25 7.88 -15.18
C LEU A 288 14.00 6.73 -16.17
N ALA A 289 13.42 7.04 -17.34
CA ALA A 289 13.17 6.04 -18.38
C ALA A 289 14.45 5.55 -19.06
N ASN A 290 15.42 6.44 -19.25
CA ASN A 290 16.73 6.06 -19.79
C ASN A 290 17.54 5.19 -18.81
N SER A 291 17.27 5.34 -17.52
CA SER A 291 17.91 4.56 -16.45
C SER A 291 17.24 3.21 -16.18
N ARG A 292 15.93 3.04 -16.45
CA ARG A 292 15.18 1.80 -16.19
C ARG A 292 15.09 0.90 -17.43
N LYS A 293 15.60 -0.34 -17.32
CA LYS A 293 15.40 -1.44 -18.29
C LYS A 293 14.63 -2.64 -17.69
N ASP A 294 13.76 -2.44 -16.70
CA ASP A 294 12.93 -3.53 -16.12
C ASP A 294 11.52 -3.01 -15.65
N PRO A 295 10.40 -3.73 -15.91
CA PRO A 295 9.01 -3.27 -15.66
C PRO A 295 8.48 -3.37 -14.21
N SER A 296 9.24 -3.91 -13.25
CA SER A 296 8.65 -4.52 -12.04
C SER A 296 8.53 -3.66 -10.76
N VAL A 297 8.73 -2.34 -10.83
CA VAL A 297 8.61 -1.44 -9.66
C VAL A 297 7.66 -0.26 -9.90
N GLY A 298 6.38 -0.53 -9.66
CA GLY A 298 5.52 0.29 -8.78
C GLY A 298 5.34 1.77 -9.12
N LEU A 299 5.00 2.08 -10.37
CA LEU A 299 3.95 3.05 -10.69
C LEU A 299 3.13 2.37 -11.79
N ASN A 300 1.81 2.30 -11.66
CA ASN A 300 0.94 1.52 -12.54
C ASN A 300 1.26 1.74 -14.04
N GLY A 301 1.62 0.67 -14.75
CA GLY A 301 1.52 0.58 -16.21
C GLY A 301 2.71 1.07 -17.05
N LEU A 302 3.91 0.51 -16.86
CA LEU A 302 5.04 0.73 -17.77
C LEU A 302 5.45 -0.60 -18.44
N GLU A 303 4.80 -0.93 -19.55
CA GLU A 303 5.23 -2.02 -20.45
C GLU A 303 6.22 -1.49 -21.52
N GLU A 304 7.14 -2.37 -21.91
CA GLU A 304 8.29 -2.08 -22.77
C GLU A 304 7.90 -1.95 -24.26
N THR A 305 8.51 -0.97 -24.95
CA THR A 305 8.76 -1.06 -26.38
C THR A 305 10.26 -0.91 -26.63
N SER A 306 10.85 -1.98 -27.14
CA SER A 306 12.26 -2.06 -27.53
C SER A 306 12.51 -1.28 -28.82
N GLN A 307 13.25 -0.17 -28.72
CA GLN A 307 14.02 0.39 -29.82
C GLN A 307 15.34 0.94 -29.30
N ASP A 308 16.44 0.46 -29.90
CA ASP A 308 17.79 0.95 -29.72
C ASP A 308 17.88 2.36 -30.31
N ASP A 309 17.83 3.39 -29.47
CA ASP A 309 18.17 4.75 -29.89
C ASP A 309 19.25 5.36 -29.00
N LYS A 310 20.26 5.91 -29.67
CA LYS A 310 21.33 6.73 -29.09
C LYS A 310 20.78 8.10 -28.69
N SER A 311 19.89 8.17 -27.70
CA SER A 311 19.53 9.45 -27.09
C SER A 311 20.43 9.70 -25.87
N SER A 312 20.91 10.93 -25.75
CA SER A 312 21.81 11.39 -24.69
C SER A 312 21.12 11.31 -23.33
N GLY A 313 21.32 10.19 -22.62
CA GLY A 313 20.92 10.05 -21.22
C GLY A 313 21.53 11.15 -20.36
N ALA A 314 20.78 11.61 -19.37
CA ALA A 314 21.26 12.62 -18.44
C ALA A 314 22.48 12.07 -17.68
N THR A 315 23.52 12.88 -17.55
CA THR A 315 24.67 12.54 -16.71
C THR A 315 24.24 12.53 -15.23
N GLY A 316 24.90 11.75 -14.36
CA GLY A 316 24.58 11.76 -12.92
C GLY A 316 24.64 13.16 -12.28
N ASP A 317 25.39 14.08 -12.88
CA ASP A 317 25.46 15.49 -12.48
C ASP A 317 24.16 16.26 -12.80
N GLU A 318 23.45 15.94 -13.89
CA GLU A 318 22.16 16.55 -14.24
C GLU A 318 21.07 16.20 -13.23
N GLU A 319 21.00 14.94 -12.79
CA GLU A 319 20.01 14.48 -11.81
C GLU A 319 20.20 15.15 -10.43
N VAL A 320 21.46 15.34 -10.04
CA VAL A 320 21.81 16.08 -8.83
C VAL A 320 21.39 17.55 -8.94
N GLN A 321 21.58 18.17 -10.10
CA GLN A 321 21.16 19.56 -10.34
C GLN A 321 19.63 19.70 -10.29
N LEU A 322 18.89 18.79 -10.92
CA LEU A 322 17.42 18.76 -10.88
C LEU A 322 16.91 18.62 -9.43
N THR A 323 17.49 17.69 -8.66
CA THR A 323 17.14 17.49 -7.26
C THR A 323 17.40 18.75 -6.41
N LYS A 324 18.55 19.40 -6.60
CA LYS A 324 18.88 20.66 -5.92
C LYS A 324 17.94 21.81 -6.31
N LEU A 325 17.49 21.85 -7.56
CA LEU A 325 16.50 22.83 -8.01
C LEU A 325 15.18 22.64 -7.27
N PHE A 326 14.62 21.42 -7.23
CA PHE A 326 13.37 21.16 -6.51
C PHE A 326 13.50 21.49 -5.02
N ALA A 327 14.63 21.13 -4.40
CA ALA A 327 14.91 21.49 -3.00
C ALA A 327 14.94 23.01 -2.78
N THR A 328 15.44 23.77 -3.76
CA THR A 328 15.47 25.23 -3.70
C THR A 328 14.06 25.82 -3.89
N LEU A 329 13.27 25.29 -4.83
CA LEU A 329 11.89 25.73 -5.06
C LEU A 329 11.01 25.55 -3.83
N LEU A 330 11.23 24.49 -3.03
CA LEU A 330 10.50 24.21 -1.79
C LEU A 330 10.94 25.05 -0.59
N ARG A 331 12.14 25.66 -0.63
CA ARG A 331 12.68 26.45 0.49
C ARG A 331 12.51 27.96 0.31
N ASP A 332 12.24 28.42 -0.90
CA ASP A 332 12.10 29.84 -1.17
C ASP A 332 10.71 30.31 -0.70
N ASP A 333 10.67 31.03 0.42
CA ASP A 333 9.45 31.62 1.00
C ASP A 333 8.65 32.47 0.00
N LYS A 334 9.28 32.99 -1.07
CA LYS A 334 8.57 33.73 -2.13
C LYS A 334 7.63 32.84 -2.94
N ASN A 335 7.85 31.53 -2.92
CA ASN A 335 7.00 30.55 -3.58
C ASN A 335 5.87 30.06 -2.65
N ASP A 336 5.81 30.51 -1.39
CA ASP A 336 4.73 30.17 -0.48
C ASP A 336 3.40 30.71 -0.99
N GLY A 337 2.43 29.81 -1.15
CA GLY A 337 1.13 30.11 -1.73
C GLY A 337 1.07 29.94 -3.26
N ASN A 338 2.21 29.82 -3.96
CA ASN A 338 2.22 29.44 -5.38
C ASN A 338 2.11 27.92 -5.51
N LYS A 339 0.86 27.44 -5.50
CA LYS A 339 0.53 26.01 -5.56
C LYS A 339 1.16 25.30 -6.75
N GLY A 340 1.33 25.96 -7.90
CA GLY A 340 1.92 25.36 -9.10
C GLY A 340 3.40 25.02 -8.93
N VAL A 341 4.19 25.95 -8.39
CA VAL A 341 5.62 25.75 -8.13
C VAL A 341 5.85 24.64 -7.09
N GLN A 342 5.09 24.66 -6.00
CA GLN A 342 5.16 23.64 -4.96
C GLN A 342 4.78 22.25 -5.49
N LEU A 343 3.72 22.16 -6.31
CA LEU A 343 3.30 20.91 -6.95
C LEU A 343 4.40 20.34 -7.84
N ASN A 344 4.98 21.16 -8.73
CA ASN A 344 6.06 20.74 -9.61
C ASN A 344 7.28 20.27 -8.82
N ALA A 345 7.65 20.96 -7.74
CA ALA A 345 8.80 20.58 -6.94
C ALA A 345 8.60 19.27 -6.16
N VAL A 346 7.41 19.08 -5.58
CA VAL A 346 7.05 17.81 -4.90
C VAL A 346 6.97 16.66 -5.92
N GLU A 347 6.33 16.86 -7.07
CA GLU A 347 6.23 15.84 -8.11
C GLU A 347 7.62 15.44 -8.63
N GLY A 348 8.46 16.43 -8.92
CA GLY A 348 9.84 16.21 -9.36
C GLY A 348 10.64 15.38 -8.36
N LEU A 349 10.58 15.71 -7.06
CA LEU A 349 11.21 14.92 -6.01
C LEU A 349 10.59 13.53 -5.86
N ALA A 350 9.28 13.36 -6.06
CA ALA A 350 8.64 12.06 -6.01
C ALA A 350 9.20 11.12 -7.08
N TYR A 351 9.47 11.61 -8.30
CA TYR A 351 10.13 10.82 -9.34
C TYR A 351 11.64 10.65 -9.09
N ALA A 352 12.35 11.71 -8.69
CA ALA A 352 13.78 11.66 -8.45
C ALA A 352 14.15 10.73 -7.27
N SER A 353 13.35 10.71 -6.20
CA SER A 353 13.56 9.91 -4.99
C SER A 353 13.43 8.39 -5.18
N ILE A 354 13.11 7.93 -6.39
CA ILE A 354 13.20 6.51 -6.74
C ILE A 354 14.66 6.05 -6.70
N GLN A 355 15.60 6.92 -7.09
CA GLN A 355 17.01 6.58 -7.21
C GLN A 355 17.73 6.55 -5.85
N PRO A 356 18.59 5.55 -5.59
CA PRO A 356 19.35 5.41 -4.34
C PRO A 356 20.17 6.66 -3.95
N ALA A 357 20.87 7.27 -4.92
CA ALA A 357 21.68 8.46 -4.69
C ALA A 357 20.84 9.67 -4.24
N VAL A 358 19.66 9.86 -4.83
CA VAL A 358 18.74 10.96 -4.48
C VAL A 358 18.13 10.73 -3.09
N LYS A 359 17.76 9.49 -2.74
CA LYS A 359 17.30 9.16 -1.37
C LYS A 359 18.33 9.58 -0.33
N GLN A 360 19.61 9.26 -0.57
CA GLN A 360 20.69 9.64 0.34
C GLN A 360 20.90 11.15 0.41
N MET A 361 20.76 11.86 -0.72
CA MET A 361 20.83 13.32 -0.75
C MET A 361 19.73 13.96 0.09
N ILE A 362 18.48 13.53 -0.10
CA ILE A 362 17.32 14.05 0.65
C ILE A 362 17.47 13.79 2.14
N ILE A 363 17.88 12.57 2.54
CA ILE A 363 18.05 12.22 3.96
C ILE A 363 19.18 13.04 4.62
N SER A 364 20.20 13.40 3.87
CA SER A 364 21.33 14.20 4.37
C SER A 364 20.98 15.68 4.52
N ASP A 365 19.99 16.17 3.77
CA ASP A 365 19.50 17.56 3.82
C ASP A 365 18.35 17.72 4.83
N LYS A 366 18.70 17.94 6.10
CA LYS A 366 17.72 18.15 7.18
C LYS A 366 16.79 19.34 6.93
N ALA A 367 17.26 20.40 6.28
CA ALA A 367 16.45 21.58 6.02
C ALA A 367 15.34 21.26 5.02
N LEU A 368 15.68 20.54 3.94
CA LEU A 368 14.69 20.05 2.98
C LEU A 368 13.64 19.14 3.63
N LEU A 369 14.06 18.21 4.49
CA LEU A 369 13.12 17.33 5.20
C LEU A 369 12.13 18.13 6.06
N LEU A 370 12.61 19.12 6.82
CA LEU A 370 11.75 19.98 7.64
C LEU A 370 10.78 20.81 6.79
N SER A 371 11.22 21.33 5.64
CA SER A 371 10.33 22.02 4.69
C SER A 371 9.25 21.09 4.13
N LEU A 372 9.59 19.83 3.80
CA LEU A 372 8.62 18.82 3.35
C LEU A 372 7.61 18.47 4.46
N PHE A 373 8.07 18.38 5.70
CA PHE A 373 7.22 18.09 6.86
C PHE A 373 6.23 19.23 7.10
N GLN A 374 6.72 20.48 7.14
CA GLN A 374 5.88 21.66 7.29
C GLN A 374 4.84 21.76 6.16
N LEU A 375 5.25 21.56 4.91
CA LEU A 375 4.34 21.59 3.76
C LEU A 375 3.24 20.53 3.87
N GLY A 376 3.57 19.31 4.34
CA GLY A 376 2.59 18.25 4.53
C GLY A 376 1.64 18.50 5.71
N GLU A 377 2.09 19.22 6.72
CA GLU A 377 1.24 19.66 7.84
C GLU A 377 0.23 20.73 7.40
N ASP A 378 0.67 21.72 6.63
CA ASP A 378 -0.13 22.88 6.25
C ASP A 378 -1.07 22.64 5.05
N THR A 379 -0.74 21.68 4.18
CA THR A 379 -1.43 21.53 2.90
C THR A 379 -2.81 20.86 3.01
N LYS A 380 -3.78 21.46 2.32
CA LYS A 380 -5.11 20.85 2.06
C LYS A 380 -5.23 20.28 0.64
N SER A 381 -4.16 20.35 -0.15
CA SER A 381 -4.15 19.91 -1.55
C SER A 381 -3.92 18.41 -1.63
N ASN A 382 -4.90 17.67 -2.15
CA ASN A 382 -4.79 16.22 -2.33
C ASN A 382 -3.61 15.81 -3.24
N PRO A 383 -3.32 16.51 -4.37
CA PRO A 383 -2.12 16.21 -5.16
C PRO A 383 -0.81 16.42 -4.40
N LEU A 384 -0.70 17.45 -3.55
CA LEU A 384 0.49 17.64 -2.71
C LEU A 384 0.63 16.52 -1.67
N LYS A 385 -0.46 16.16 -0.98
CA LYS A 385 -0.47 15.03 -0.03
C LYS A 385 -0.01 13.73 -0.70
N TYR A 386 -0.48 13.49 -1.93
CA TYR A 386 -0.06 12.34 -2.73
C TYR A 386 1.44 12.39 -3.05
N GLY A 387 1.94 13.49 -3.62
CA GLY A 387 3.37 13.59 -3.93
C GLY A 387 4.28 13.47 -2.71
N LEU A 388 3.90 14.08 -1.58
CA LEU A 388 4.64 14.00 -0.32
C LEU A 388 4.70 12.58 0.24
N ILE A 389 3.58 11.84 0.24
CA ILE A 389 3.59 10.46 0.72
C ILE A 389 4.40 9.55 -0.18
N ILE A 390 4.43 9.80 -1.49
CA ILE A 390 5.28 9.05 -2.43
C ILE A 390 6.76 9.29 -2.15
N ILE A 391 7.18 10.53 -1.91
CA ILE A 391 8.57 10.82 -1.49
C ILE A 391 8.92 10.02 -0.23
N LEU A 392 8.07 10.08 0.82
CA LEU A 392 8.31 9.34 2.06
C LEU A 392 8.30 7.83 1.86
N ASN A 393 7.44 7.30 0.99
CA ASN A 393 7.40 5.89 0.64
C ASN A 393 8.71 5.47 -0.03
N ASN A 394 9.21 6.24 -0.98
CA ASN A 394 10.49 5.97 -1.64
C ASN A 394 11.67 6.04 -0.65
N LEU A 395 11.69 7.03 0.25
CA LEU A 395 12.75 7.18 1.24
C LEU A 395 12.78 6.04 2.26
N THR A 396 11.63 5.47 2.60
CA THR A 396 11.49 4.41 3.62
C THR A 396 11.47 2.99 3.05
N ALA A 397 11.39 2.84 1.72
CA ALA A 397 11.22 1.55 1.07
C ALA A 397 12.41 0.61 1.31
N TYR A 398 12.08 -0.61 1.74
CA TYR A 398 12.99 -1.75 1.72
C TYR A 398 12.98 -2.42 0.35
N ARG A 399 14.06 -3.13 0.01
CA ARG A 399 14.09 -3.98 -1.17
C ARG A 399 13.00 -5.04 -1.07
N LYS A 400 12.34 -5.34 -2.20
CA LYS A 400 11.41 -6.46 -2.26
C LYS A 400 12.21 -7.75 -2.03
N ARG A 401 11.80 -8.55 -1.04
CA ARG A 401 12.36 -9.89 -0.86
C ARG A 401 11.70 -10.80 -1.90
N LEU A 402 12.52 -11.38 -2.78
CA LEU A 402 12.04 -12.36 -3.76
C LEU A 402 11.76 -13.68 -3.05
N THR A 403 10.71 -14.38 -3.46
CA THR A 403 10.49 -15.74 -2.95
C THR A 403 11.55 -16.69 -3.53
N PRO A 404 11.85 -17.83 -2.88
CA PRO A 404 12.81 -18.81 -3.40
C PRO A 404 12.49 -19.25 -4.83
N GLU A 405 11.20 -19.38 -5.16
CA GLU A 405 10.72 -19.74 -6.50
C GLU A 405 10.97 -18.62 -7.50
N GLN A 406 10.75 -17.35 -7.10
CA GLN A 406 11.04 -16.19 -7.93
C GLN A 406 12.55 -16.05 -8.18
N GLU A 407 13.38 -16.26 -7.15
CA GLU A 407 14.83 -16.29 -7.30
C GLU A 407 15.29 -17.41 -8.24
N GLN A 408 14.72 -18.60 -8.11
CA GLN A 408 15.00 -19.73 -9.00
C GLN A 408 14.55 -19.45 -10.42
N MET A 409 13.36 -18.86 -10.62
CA MET A 409 12.85 -18.47 -11.93
C MET A 409 13.76 -17.41 -12.58
N ILE A 410 14.26 -16.44 -11.81
CA ILE A 410 15.22 -15.43 -12.28
C ILE A 410 16.56 -16.09 -12.62
N LYS A 411 17.07 -17.02 -11.80
CA LYS A 411 18.28 -17.80 -12.08
C LYS A 411 18.14 -18.64 -13.34
N LEU A 412 16.99 -19.29 -13.54
CA LEU A 412 16.66 -20.08 -14.73
C LEU A 412 16.58 -19.19 -15.98
N LYS A 413 15.94 -18.02 -15.91
CA LYS A 413 15.92 -17.03 -17.00
C LYS A 413 17.33 -16.51 -17.33
N LYS A 414 18.18 -16.31 -16.33
CA LYS A 414 19.61 -15.96 -16.49
C LYS A 414 20.39 -17.07 -17.20
N MET A 415 20.16 -18.34 -16.85
CA MET A 415 20.80 -19.50 -17.48
C MET A 415 20.30 -19.76 -18.91
N ALA A 416 19.01 -19.50 -19.18
CA ALA A 416 18.39 -19.68 -20.49
C ALA A 416 18.72 -18.56 -21.50
N GLY A 417 19.40 -17.50 -21.08
CA GLY A 417 19.83 -16.40 -21.95
C GLY A 417 18.67 -15.60 -22.56
N THR A 418 17.47 -15.68 -21.98
CA THR A 418 16.26 -14.95 -22.41
C THR A 418 16.20 -13.52 -21.91
N LEU A 419 17.21 -13.08 -21.13
CA LEU A 419 17.43 -11.68 -20.77
C LEU A 419 18.32 -11.02 -21.84
N PRO A 420 17.97 -9.81 -22.33
CA PRO A 420 18.67 -9.17 -23.44
C PRO A 420 20.15 -8.92 -23.11
N LYS A 421 21.05 -9.54 -23.88
CA LYS A 421 22.51 -9.34 -23.78
C LYS A 421 22.88 -7.94 -24.30
N SER A 422 22.93 -6.93 -23.44
CA SER A 422 23.39 -5.59 -23.84
C SER A 422 24.90 -5.43 -23.61
N GLY A 423 25.67 -5.19 -24.69
CA GLY A 423 27.13 -5.09 -24.73
C GLY A 423 27.76 -3.85 -24.06
N SER A 424 27.22 -3.37 -22.95
CA SER A 424 27.83 -2.30 -22.15
C SER A 424 28.49 -2.89 -20.90
N LYS A 425 29.69 -2.42 -20.55
CA LYS A 425 30.46 -2.83 -19.35
C LYS A 425 29.82 -2.35 -18.03
N ARG A 426 28.51 -2.53 -17.87
CA ARG A 426 27.80 -2.38 -16.59
C ARG A 426 26.88 -3.60 -16.44
N PRO A 427 27.11 -4.46 -15.43
CA PRO A 427 26.25 -5.62 -15.21
C PRO A 427 24.82 -5.15 -14.91
N GLN A 428 23.84 -5.69 -15.64
CA GLN A 428 22.39 -5.43 -15.47
C GLN A 428 21.82 -6.07 -14.17
N ASN A 429 22.48 -5.88 -13.03
CA ASN A 429 21.95 -6.24 -11.69
C ASN A 429 22.05 -5.05 -10.70
N ILE A 430 22.17 -3.80 -11.20
CA ILE A 430 22.48 -2.65 -10.34
C ILE A 430 21.25 -2.14 -9.55
N ASP A 431 20.02 -2.33 -10.01
CA ASP A 431 18.85 -1.85 -9.24
C ASP A 431 18.50 -2.71 -8.01
N GLU A 432 18.90 -3.98 -7.93
CA GLU A 432 18.61 -4.84 -6.77
C GLU A 432 19.75 -4.89 -5.72
N ASN A 433 20.93 -4.35 -6.04
CA ASN A 433 22.12 -4.45 -5.19
C ASN A 433 22.86 -3.12 -4.93
N ASP A 434 22.22 -1.96 -5.12
CA ASP A 434 22.83 -0.69 -4.72
C ASP A 434 23.05 -0.65 -3.19
N PRO A 435 24.29 -0.46 -2.69
CA PRO A 435 24.58 -0.40 -1.26
C PRO A 435 23.72 0.61 -0.47
N LEU A 436 23.25 1.69 -1.11
CA LEU A 436 22.41 2.71 -0.49
C LEU A 436 20.97 2.24 -0.21
N ASP A 437 20.52 1.18 -0.86
CA ASP A 437 19.24 0.51 -0.57
C ASP A 437 19.44 -0.77 0.28
N ALA A 438 20.62 -0.99 0.87
CA ALA A 438 20.84 -2.10 1.80
C ALA A 438 20.03 -1.91 3.09
N GLU A 439 19.60 -3.01 3.72
CA GLU A 439 18.71 -2.99 4.89
C GLU A 439 19.23 -2.09 6.01
N ALA A 440 20.54 -2.13 6.30
CA ALA A 440 21.17 -1.28 7.30
C ALA A 440 21.08 0.22 6.97
N VAL A 441 21.23 0.60 5.70
CA VAL A 441 21.12 2.00 5.25
C VAL A 441 19.67 2.46 5.30
N VAL A 442 18.72 1.63 4.87
CA VAL A 442 17.27 1.91 4.97
C VAL A 442 16.86 2.07 6.43
N ASN A 443 17.33 1.20 7.34
CA ASN A 443 17.10 1.34 8.77
C ASN A 443 17.62 2.69 9.28
N GLN A 444 18.83 3.10 8.90
CA GLN A 444 19.39 4.39 9.30
C GLN A 444 18.57 5.58 8.76
N ARG A 445 18.05 5.49 7.52
CA ARG A 445 17.12 6.50 6.96
C ARG A 445 15.84 6.59 7.78
N ASN A 446 15.21 5.46 8.07
CA ASN A 446 13.99 5.38 8.86
C ASN A 446 14.19 5.95 10.27
N ILE A 447 15.28 5.58 10.95
CA ILE A 447 15.65 6.15 12.26
C ILE A 447 15.81 7.67 12.19
N THR A 448 16.44 8.19 11.12
CA THR A 448 16.65 9.63 10.94
C THR A 448 15.32 10.37 10.76
N LEU A 449 14.40 9.85 9.94
CA LEU A 449 13.07 10.43 9.72
C LEU A 449 12.24 10.47 11.02
N VAL A 450 12.25 9.39 11.81
CA VAL A 450 11.53 9.34 13.09
C VAL A 450 12.11 10.34 14.09
N LYS A 451 13.45 10.42 14.21
CA LYS A 451 14.13 11.38 15.10
C LYS A 451 13.92 12.83 14.72
N LEU A 452 13.76 13.13 13.43
CA LEU A 452 13.46 14.48 12.94
C LEU A 452 11.99 14.87 13.11
N GLY A 453 11.10 13.93 13.47
CA GLY A 453 9.70 14.24 13.78
C GLY A 453 8.77 14.19 12.56
N VAL A 454 8.84 13.13 11.74
CA VAL A 454 7.95 12.93 10.57
C VAL A 454 6.45 12.73 10.91
N MET A 455 6.13 12.35 12.15
CA MET A 455 4.78 11.90 12.53
C MET A 455 3.65 12.94 12.42
N PRO A 456 3.81 14.21 12.83
CA PRO A 456 2.76 15.23 12.67
C PRO A 456 2.35 15.42 11.21
N THR A 457 3.33 15.42 10.29
CA THR A 457 3.10 15.43 8.84
C THR A 457 2.28 14.21 8.38
N LEU A 458 2.64 13.00 8.84
CA LEU A 458 1.90 11.78 8.48
C LEU A 458 0.46 11.79 9.00
N HIS A 459 0.22 12.39 10.17
CA HIS A 459 -1.13 12.63 10.68
C HIS A 459 -1.95 13.57 9.78
N SER A 460 -1.35 14.68 9.31
CA SER A 460 -2.03 15.63 8.42
C SER A 460 -2.31 15.04 7.04
N ILE A 461 -1.35 14.30 6.47
CA ILE A 461 -1.51 13.59 5.20
C ILE A 461 -2.62 12.54 5.30
N GLY A 462 -2.65 11.76 6.39
CA GLY A 462 -3.65 10.72 6.62
C GLY A 462 -5.08 11.24 6.83
N HIS A 463 -5.23 12.51 7.22
CA HIS A 463 -6.55 13.10 7.44
C HIS A 463 -7.33 13.24 6.12
N GLN A 464 -8.48 12.54 6.04
CA GLN A 464 -9.35 12.49 4.86
C GLN A 464 -8.62 12.05 3.57
N ALA A 465 -7.65 11.14 3.72
CA ALA A 465 -6.87 10.61 2.60
C ALA A 465 -7.71 9.70 1.68
N SER A 466 -7.41 9.79 0.37
CA SER A 466 -7.86 8.80 -0.62
C SER A 466 -7.26 7.42 -0.33
N GLU A 467 -7.85 6.36 -0.88
CA GLU A 467 -7.38 4.99 -0.63
C GLU A 467 -5.91 4.79 -1.03
N THR A 468 -5.48 5.33 -2.17
CA THR A 468 -4.08 5.26 -2.62
C THR A 468 -3.09 5.94 -1.67
N VAL A 469 -3.47 7.10 -1.11
CA VAL A 469 -2.67 7.80 -0.10
C VAL A 469 -2.64 7.00 1.20
N ARG A 470 -3.77 6.39 1.58
CA ARG A 470 -3.87 5.56 2.79
C ARG A 470 -3.03 4.28 2.70
N GLN A 471 -3.03 3.63 1.55
CA GLN A 471 -2.19 2.47 1.26
C GLN A 471 -0.69 2.84 1.38
N SER A 472 -0.29 3.94 0.75
CA SER A 472 1.10 4.44 0.81
C SER A 472 1.48 4.84 2.25
N LEU A 473 0.55 5.45 2.99
CA LEU A 473 0.74 5.80 4.39
C LEU A 473 0.92 4.55 5.27
N ALA A 474 0.08 3.53 5.14
CA ALA A 474 0.23 2.28 5.89
C ALA A 474 1.59 1.62 5.60
N GLN A 475 2.04 1.65 4.35
CA GLN A 475 3.35 1.16 3.92
C GLN A 475 4.51 1.95 4.55
N VAL A 476 4.45 3.29 4.53
CA VAL A 476 5.44 4.16 5.20
C VAL A 476 5.51 3.87 6.68
N LEU A 477 4.37 3.79 7.37
CA LEU A 477 4.32 3.51 8.81
C LEU A 477 4.93 2.13 9.13
N ARG A 478 4.61 1.11 8.33
CA ARG A 478 5.22 -0.23 8.46
C ARG A 478 6.74 -0.20 8.30
N ASN A 479 7.23 0.54 7.30
CA ASN A 479 8.67 0.69 7.06
C ASN A 479 9.35 1.40 8.24
N LEU A 480 8.77 2.48 8.75
CA LEU A 480 9.29 3.22 9.89
C LEU A 480 9.33 2.38 11.18
N ILE A 481 8.41 1.42 11.37
CA ILE A 481 8.33 0.51 12.52
C ILE A 481 9.31 -0.68 12.42
N THR A 482 9.79 -0.99 11.21
CA THR A 482 10.62 -2.17 10.97
C THR A 482 11.89 -2.19 11.85
N PRO A 483 12.68 -1.10 11.95
CA PRO A 483 13.79 -1.01 12.90
C PRO A 483 13.27 -1.05 14.36
N PRO A 484 13.72 -1.97 15.22
CA PRO A 484 13.27 -2.03 16.62
C PRO A 484 13.48 -0.72 17.41
N GLU A 485 14.52 0.04 17.07
CA GLU A 485 14.93 1.27 17.76
C GLU A 485 13.91 2.42 17.62
N THR A 486 13.08 2.41 16.57
CA THR A 486 12.09 3.46 16.32
C THR A 486 10.76 3.21 17.03
N ARG A 487 10.47 1.96 17.39
CA ARG A 487 9.13 1.51 17.83
C ARG A 487 8.62 2.27 19.04
N GLY A 488 9.46 2.42 20.08
CA GLY A 488 9.09 3.14 21.30
C GLY A 488 8.73 4.61 21.05
N LEU A 489 9.54 5.31 20.25
CA LEU A 489 9.30 6.72 19.91
C LEU A 489 8.05 6.90 19.02
N LEU A 490 7.84 6.01 18.05
CA LEU A 490 6.65 6.04 17.19
C LEU A 490 5.36 5.84 17.98
N VAL A 491 5.37 4.93 18.95
CA VAL A 491 4.23 4.71 19.86
C VAL A 491 3.94 5.96 20.68
N GLN A 492 4.96 6.60 21.25
CA GLN A 492 4.82 7.88 21.96
C GLN A 492 4.28 9.00 21.06
N GLN A 493 4.67 9.01 19.78
CA GLN A 493 4.20 9.96 18.77
C GLN A 493 2.82 9.63 18.20
N GLY A 494 2.14 8.59 18.69
CA GLY A 494 0.75 8.29 18.34
C GLY A 494 0.54 7.46 17.08
N VAL A 495 1.55 6.70 16.63
CA VAL A 495 1.47 5.84 15.42
C VAL A 495 0.27 4.88 15.42
N VAL A 496 -0.08 4.35 16.60
CA VAL A 496 -1.21 3.44 16.80
C VAL A 496 -2.54 4.08 16.40
N ARG A 497 -2.69 5.41 16.57
CA ARG A 497 -3.92 6.14 16.20
C ARG A 497 -4.15 6.19 14.68
N LEU A 498 -3.09 6.06 13.88
CA LEU A 498 -3.20 5.95 12.42
C LEU A 498 -3.43 4.50 11.99
N LEU A 499 -2.71 3.55 12.60
CA LEU A 499 -2.74 2.14 12.19
C LEU A 499 -4.04 1.42 12.58
N MET A 500 -4.57 1.66 13.78
CA MET A 500 -5.76 0.92 14.26
C MET A 500 -6.97 1.08 13.34
N PRO A 501 -7.39 2.30 12.92
CA PRO A 501 -8.50 2.44 11.98
C PRO A 501 -8.26 1.78 10.62
N MET A 502 -7.01 1.75 10.13
CA MET A 502 -6.65 1.11 8.86
C MET A 502 -6.72 -0.42 8.95
N ALA A 503 -6.31 -0.99 10.09
CA ALA A 503 -6.39 -2.43 10.34
C ALA A 503 -7.84 -2.90 10.61
N LEU A 504 -8.65 -2.04 11.24
CA LEU A 504 -10.05 -2.30 11.59
C LEU A 504 -11.06 -1.92 10.51
N GLN A 505 -10.63 -1.35 9.38
CA GLN A 505 -11.51 -0.91 8.30
C GLN A 505 -12.48 -2.06 7.94
N GLN A 506 -13.78 -1.84 8.19
CA GLN A 506 -14.78 -2.91 8.32
C GLN A 506 -14.93 -3.75 7.06
N LEU A 507 -15.16 -5.05 7.27
CA LEU A 507 -15.67 -6.09 6.36
C LEU A 507 -17.02 -5.76 5.68
N GLN A 508 -17.51 -4.51 5.76
CA GLN A 508 -18.79 -4.09 5.17
C GLN A 508 -18.64 -3.50 3.77
N GLN A 509 -17.41 -3.15 3.36
CA GLN A 509 -17.05 -2.85 1.98
C GLN A 509 -15.77 -3.61 1.65
N GLU A 510 -15.90 -4.90 1.35
CA GLU A 510 -14.86 -5.74 0.75
C GLU A 510 -14.55 -5.25 -0.68
N SER A 511 -14.03 -4.03 -0.81
CA SER A 511 -13.38 -3.63 -2.05
C SER A 511 -11.98 -4.28 -2.06
N PRO A 512 -11.60 -5.05 -3.09
CA PRO A 512 -10.25 -5.61 -3.23
C PRO A 512 -9.12 -4.57 -3.11
N THR A 513 -9.46 -3.29 -3.31
CA THR A 513 -8.54 -2.15 -3.26
C THR A 513 -8.06 -1.77 -1.86
N SER A 514 -8.73 -2.20 -0.78
CA SER A 514 -8.36 -1.84 0.61
C SER A 514 -7.52 -2.89 1.32
N GLU A 515 -7.38 -4.08 0.72
CA GLU A 515 -6.63 -5.20 1.29
C GLU A 515 -5.15 -4.87 1.54
N PRO A 516 -4.40 -4.23 0.60
CA PRO A 516 -3.00 -3.88 0.84
C PRO A 516 -2.81 -2.92 2.02
N THR A 517 -3.75 -1.97 2.19
CA THR A 517 -3.78 -1.03 3.31
C THR A 517 -3.94 -1.79 4.64
N LYS A 518 -4.91 -2.70 4.70
CA LYS A 518 -5.18 -3.52 5.89
C LYS A 518 -4.01 -4.44 6.23
N THR A 519 -3.41 -5.10 5.25
CA THR A 519 -2.21 -5.95 5.42
C THR A 519 -1.07 -5.15 6.01
N ALA A 520 -0.70 -4.02 5.39
CA ALA A 520 0.42 -3.21 5.86
C ALA A 520 0.19 -2.66 7.27
N ALA A 521 -1.03 -2.19 7.57
CA ALA A 521 -1.38 -1.67 8.88
C ALA A 521 -1.37 -2.75 9.98
N THR A 522 -1.94 -3.92 9.68
CA THR A 522 -2.00 -5.04 10.62
C THR A 522 -0.61 -5.61 10.89
N GLN A 523 0.22 -5.75 9.86
CA GLN A 523 1.60 -6.20 10.00
C GLN A 523 2.43 -5.21 10.84
N ALA A 524 2.22 -3.90 10.66
CA ALA A 524 2.86 -2.89 11.50
C ALA A 524 2.45 -3.01 12.98
N LEU A 525 1.17 -3.25 13.26
CA LEU A 525 0.68 -3.51 14.62
C LEU A 525 1.25 -4.80 15.21
N ALA A 526 1.34 -5.87 14.41
CA ALA A 526 1.98 -7.12 14.82
C ALA A 526 3.43 -6.90 15.27
N LYS A 527 4.24 -6.19 14.47
CA LYS A 527 5.63 -5.85 14.83
C LYS A 527 5.75 -5.08 16.15
N LEU A 528 4.82 -4.16 16.43
CA LEU A 528 4.79 -3.44 17.71
C LEU A 528 4.48 -4.40 18.87
N SER A 529 3.44 -5.23 18.74
CA SER A 529 3.02 -6.22 19.74
C SER A 529 4.06 -7.30 20.03
N ILE A 530 4.93 -7.61 19.07
CA ILE A 530 6.02 -8.60 19.25
C ILE A 530 7.09 -8.08 20.21
N THR A 531 7.48 -6.80 20.09
CA THR A 531 8.65 -6.27 20.82
C THR A 531 8.33 -5.41 22.03
N LEU A 532 7.13 -4.83 22.09
CA LEU A 532 6.72 -3.95 23.18
C LEU A 532 5.61 -4.62 23.98
N ASP A 533 5.58 -4.42 25.30
CA ASP A 533 4.48 -4.90 26.14
C ASP A 533 3.16 -4.30 25.62
N PRO A 534 2.19 -5.11 25.18
CA PRO A 534 0.94 -4.60 24.62
C PRO A 534 0.15 -3.72 25.60
N ARG A 535 0.30 -3.93 26.92
CA ARG A 535 -0.38 -3.12 27.95
C ARG A 535 0.17 -1.70 28.05
N LEU A 536 1.44 -1.50 27.69
CA LEU A 536 2.10 -0.20 27.67
C LEU A 536 1.98 0.48 26.30
N THR A 537 1.88 -0.33 25.24
CA THR A 537 1.86 0.12 23.85
C THR A 537 0.48 0.56 23.40
N PHE A 538 -0.54 -0.18 23.82
CA PHE A 538 -1.93 0.07 23.50
C PHE A 538 -2.65 0.48 24.78
N LYS A 539 -3.63 1.38 24.68
CA LYS A 539 -4.53 1.62 25.82
C LYS A 539 -5.23 0.30 26.15
N SER A 540 -5.42 -0.06 27.42
CA SER A 540 -5.92 -1.39 27.81
C SER A 540 -7.20 -1.81 27.07
N HIS A 541 -8.16 -0.91 26.90
CA HIS A 541 -9.40 -1.16 26.15
C HIS A 541 -9.24 -1.36 24.63
N LYS A 542 -8.04 -1.09 24.07
CA LYS A 542 -7.70 -1.26 22.66
C LYS A 542 -6.98 -2.57 22.36
N VAL A 543 -6.49 -3.28 23.38
CA VAL A 543 -5.82 -4.57 23.20
C VAL A 543 -6.77 -5.61 22.58
N PRO A 544 -8.04 -5.75 23.02
CA PRO A 544 -8.99 -6.67 22.39
C PRO A 544 -9.23 -6.38 20.89
N GLU A 545 -9.18 -5.11 20.48
CA GLU A 545 -9.38 -4.70 19.08
C GLU A 545 -8.27 -5.23 18.14
N LEU A 546 -7.12 -5.66 18.66
CA LEU A 546 -6.03 -6.22 17.86
C LEU A 546 -6.28 -7.67 17.42
N VAL A 547 -7.11 -8.42 18.15
CA VAL A 547 -7.27 -9.86 17.95
C VAL A 547 -7.78 -10.17 16.55
N LYS A 548 -8.87 -9.52 16.12
CA LYS A 548 -9.48 -9.74 14.81
C LYS A 548 -8.55 -9.45 13.63
N PRO A 549 -7.89 -8.27 13.56
CA PRO A 549 -6.90 -8.02 12.52
C PRO A 549 -5.78 -9.06 12.49
N LEU A 550 -5.23 -9.44 13.64
CA LEU A 550 -4.13 -10.41 13.69
C LEU A 550 -4.58 -11.79 13.19
N ILE A 551 -5.74 -12.29 13.60
CA ILE A 551 -6.29 -13.57 13.09
C ILE A 551 -6.48 -13.51 11.58
N TRP A 552 -6.95 -12.38 11.05
CA TRP A 552 -7.06 -12.17 9.61
C TRP A 552 -5.69 -12.18 8.90
N LEU A 553 -4.66 -11.53 9.47
CA LEU A 553 -3.30 -11.53 8.90
C LEU A 553 -2.67 -12.94 8.95
N MET A 554 -3.04 -13.76 9.92
CA MET A 554 -2.58 -15.15 10.05
C MET A 554 -3.06 -16.05 8.91
N GLU A 555 -4.12 -15.66 8.18
CA GLU A 555 -4.59 -16.37 6.97
C GLU A 555 -3.85 -15.95 5.69
N SER A 556 -2.94 -14.98 5.78
CA SER A 556 -2.19 -14.52 4.61
C SER A 556 -1.40 -15.66 3.97
N THR A 557 -1.20 -15.59 2.65
CA THR A 557 -0.29 -16.48 1.93
C THR A 557 1.19 -16.13 2.14
N ASP A 558 1.48 -14.94 2.68
CA ASP A 558 2.83 -14.51 3.04
C ASP A 558 3.23 -15.10 4.40
N GLN A 559 4.20 -16.01 4.38
CA GLN A 559 4.73 -16.68 5.56
C GLN A 559 5.32 -15.70 6.60
N LEU A 560 5.85 -14.55 6.18
CA LEU A 560 6.35 -13.54 7.11
C LEU A 560 5.18 -12.90 7.87
N CYS A 561 4.08 -12.60 7.18
CA CYS A 561 2.87 -12.07 7.79
C CYS A 561 2.24 -13.08 8.76
N GLN A 562 2.19 -14.37 8.38
CA GLN A 562 1.73 -15.45 9.25
C GLN A 562 2.58 -15.53 10.53
N PHE A 563 3.91 -15.56 10.38
CA PHE A 563 4.85 -15.63 11.50
C PHE A 563 4.69 -14.43 12.45
N GLU A 564 4.66 -13.21 11.92
CA GLU A 564 4.53 -12.00 12.75
C GLU A 564 3.17 -11.94 13.45
N SER A 565 2.10 -12.39 12.79
CA SER A 565 0.79 -12.48 13.42
C SER A 565 0.77 -13.48 14.57
N LEU A 566 1.33 -14.69 14.36
CA LEU A 566 1.42 -15.72 15.38
C LEU A 566 2.24 -15.26 16.59
N MET A 567 3.37 -14.61 16.37
CA MET A 567 4.20 -14.05 17.45
C MET A 567 3.46 -12.95 18.23
N ALA A 568 2.71 -12.09 17.54
CA ALA A 568 1.90 -11.08 18.20
C ALA A 568 0.76 -11.71 19.02
N LEU A 569 0.04 -12.69 18.48
CA LEU A 569 -1.02 -13.43 19.18
C LEU A 569 -0.48 -14.22 20.38
N THR A 570 0.73 -14.79 20.26
CA THR A 570 1.45 -15.45 21.35
C THR A 570 1.64 -14.50 22.52
N ASN A 571 2.15 -13.29 22.25
CA ASN A 571 2.34 -12.27 23.28
C ASN A 571 1.01 -11.78 23.88
N LEU A 572 -0.05 -11.64 23.07
CA LEU A 572 -1.38 -11.25 23.56
C LEU A 572 -1.98 -12.33 24.48
N GLY A 573 -1.89 -13.60 24.10
CA GLY A 573 -2.35 -14.73 24.91
C GLY A 573 -1.61 -14.84 26.25
N SER A 574 -0.34 -14.42 26.31
CA SER A 574 0.46 -14.41 27.54
C SER A 574 0.10 -13.29 28.53
N ILE A 575 -0.75 -12.33 28.17
CA ILE A 575 -1.11 -11.20 29.07
C ILE A 575 -1.94 -11.68 30.26
N GLY A 576 -2.68 -12.78 30.11
CA GLY A 576 -3.65 -13.26 31.11
C GLY A 576 -4.96 -12.45 31.13
N ASP A 577 -5.25 -11.69 30.07
CA ASP A 577 -6.52 -11.00 29.90
C ASP A 577 -7.58 -11.96 29.34
N VAL A 578 -8.62 -12.21 30.14
CA VAL A 578 -9.69 -13.16 29.81
C VAL A 578 -10.46 -12.74 28.56
N GLU A 579 -10.66 -11.44 28.34
CA GLU A 579 -11.39 -10.94 27.17
C GLU A 579 -10.60 -11.22 25.89
N VAL A 580 -9.29 -10.96 25.90
CA VAL A 580 -8.39 -11.23 24.78
C VAL A 580 -8.36 -12.73 24.45
N SER A 581 -8.14 -13.58 25.44
CA SER A 581 -8.12 -15.04 25.25
C SER A 581 -9.47 -15.57 24.75
N SER A 582 -10.57 -15.02 25.27
CA SER A 582 -11.92 -15.38 24.80
C SER A 582 -12.14 -15.01 23.34
N LEU A 583 -11.70 -13.82 22.91
CA LEU A 583 -11.81 -13.40 21.51
C LEU A 583 -10.96 -14.28 20.57
N ILE A 584 -9.73 -14.62 20.98
CA ILE A 584 -8.85 -15.52 20.22
C ILE A 584 -9.57 -16.85 19.94
N VAL A 585 -10.25 -17.41 20.96
CA VAL A 585 -11.01 -18.65 20.81
C VAL A 585 -12.26 -18.45 19.96
N GLN A 586 -13.08 -17.43 20.26
CA GLN A 586 -14.37 -17.18 19.60
C GLN A 586 -14.23 -16.90 18.09
N ASP A 587 -13.15 -16.22 17.68
CA ASP A 587 -12.88 -15.91 16.28
C ASP A 587 -12.14 -17.06 15.54
N GLY A 588 -12.07 -18.25 16.14
CA GLY A 588 -11.57 -19.46 15.48
C GLY A 588 -10.05 -19.53 15.30
N ALA A 589 -9.27 -18.78 16.10
CA ALA A 589 -7.82 -18.77 15.96
C ALA A 589 -7.17 -20.12 16.27
N ILE A 590 -7.74 -20.90 17.19
CA ILE A 590 -7.17 -22.18 17.64
C ILE A 590 -7.04 -23.16 16.46
N GLU A 591 -8.11 -23.37 15.69
CA GLU A 591 -8.10 -24.23 14.50
C GLU A 591 -7.07 -23.76 13.46
N LYS A 592 -6.96 -22.43 13.28
CA LYS A 592 -5.99 -21.84 12.35
C LYS A 592 -4.55 -22.07 12.82
N MET A 593 -4.28 -21.93 14.12
CA MET A 593 -2.97 -22.22 14.70
C MET A 593 -2.63 -23.71 14.55
N GLU A 594 -3.59 -24.61 14.79
CA GLU A 594 -3.41 -26.05 14.59
C GLU A 594 -3.03 -26.39 13.15
N ASN A 595 -3.73 -25.80 12.17
CA ASN A 595 -3.40 -25.98 10.76
C ASN A 595 -1.98 -25.49 10.42
N LEU A 596 -1.54 -24.38 11.03
CA LEU A 596 -0.20 -23.83 10.81
C LEU A 596 0.93 -24.65 11.48
N GLN A 597 0.61 -25.58 12.40
CA GLN A 597 1.59 -26.56 12.90
C GLN A 597 2.06 -27.54 11.81
N PHE A 598 1.31 -27.68 10.71
CA PHE A 598 1.71 -28.47 9.53
C PHE A 598 2.52 -27.67 8.50
N SER A 599 2.83 -26.41 8.76
CA SER A 599 3.61 -25.59 7.83
C SER A 599 5.01 -26.16 7.63
N GLU A 600 5.48 -26.19 6.37
CA GLU A 600 6.86 -26.53 6.03
C GLU A 600 7.86 -25.50 6.57
N ASN A 601 7.43 -24.25 6.74
CA ASN A 601 8.26 -23.20 7.30
C ASN A 601 8.42 -23.41 8.82
N ILE A 602 9.65 -23.72 9.23
CA ILE A 602 10.01 -23.99 10.64
C ILE A 602 9.58 -22.84 11.56
N MET A 603 9.78 -21.58 11.16
CA MET A 603 9.45 -20.42 11.99
C MET A 603 7.95 -20.27 12.20
N VAL A 604 7.13 -20.52 11.17
CA VAL A 604 5.67 -20.48 11.26
C VAL A 604 5.16 -21.61 12.15
N ARG A 605 5.63 -22.84 11.93
CA ARG A 605 5.27 -24.02 12.73
C ARG A 605 5.64 -23.85 14.20
N ARG A 606 6.83 -23.32 14.47
CA ARG A 606 7.33 -22.98 15.81
C ARG A 606 6.41 -21.96 16.48
N ALA A 607 6.15 -20.83 15.82
CA ALA A 607 5.30 -19.76 16.36
C ALA A 607 3.85 -20.23 16.61
N ALA A 608 3.30 -21.09 15.75
CA ALA A 608 1.98 -21.69 15.94
C ALA A 608 1.93 -22.59 17.18
N THR A 609 2.96 -23.41 17.38
CA THR A 609 3.07 -24.29 18.54
C THR A 609 3.29 -23.50 19.83
N GLU A 610 4.09 -22.42 19.79
CA GLU A 610 4.28 -21.51 20.92
C GLU A 610 2.98 -20.77 21.29
N ALA A 611 2.24 -20.28 20.29
CA ALA A 611 0.93 -19.65 20.51
C ALA A 611 -0.05 -20.60 21.20
N LEU A 612 -0.17 -21.83 20.71
CA LEU A 612 -1.04 -22.86 21.30
C LEU A 612 -0.58 -23.24 22.71
N CYS A 613 0.72 -23.39 22.94
CA CYS A 613 1.26 -23.65 24.28
C CYS A 613 0.83 -22.59 25.30
N ASN A 614 0.81 -21.32 24.91
CA ASN A 614 0.32 -20.25 25.78
C ASN A 614 -1.19 -20.27 25.95
N MET A 615 -1.94 -20.55 24.88
CA MET A 615 -3.41 -20.61 24.94
C MET A 615 -3.94 -21.78 25.77
N ILE A 616 -3.19 -22.88 25.91
CA ILE A 616 -3.57 -24.04 26.74
C ILE A 616 -3.76 -23.67 28.23
N PHE A 617 -3.15 -22.59 28.71
CA PHE A 617 -3.38 -22.10 30.08
C PHE A 617 -4.78 -21.47 30.26
N PHE A 618 -5.52 -21.23 29.17
CA PHE A 618 -6.89 -20.76 29.22
C PHE A 618 -7.86 -21.96 29.25
N GLU A 619 -8.68 -22.04 30.30
CA GLU A 619 -9.52 -23.22 30.60
C GLU A 619 -10.32 -23.76 29.40
N PRO A 620 -11.02 -22.94 28.58
CA PRO A 620 -11.75 -23.47 27.42
C PRO A 620 -10.87 -24.18 26.38
N VAL A 621 -9.60 -23.78 26.25
CA VAL A 621 -8.64 -24.42 25.34
C VAL A 621 -8.08 -25.68 25.99
N PHE A 622 -7.83 -25.66 27.31
CA PHE A 622 -7.44 -26.85 28.06
C PHE A 622 -8.50 -27.96 27.94
N GLU A 623 -9.77 -27.62 28.13
CA GLU A 623 -10.91 -28.54 27.97
C GLU A 623 -11.00 -29.07 26.53
N LEU A 624 -10.80 -28.20 25.54
CA LEU A 624 -10.79 -28.57 24.11
C LEU A 624 -9.74 -29.63 23.78
N TYR A 625 -8.59 -29.61 24.45
CA TYR A 625 -7.49 -30.57 24.26
C TYR A 625 -7.57 -31.79 25.20
N SER A 626 -8.43 -31.73 26.21
CA SER A 626 -8.60 -32.79 27.19
C SER A 626 -9.80 -33.70 26.91
N ASP A 627 -10.70 -33.34 25.98
CA ASP A 627 -11.86 -34.17 25.59
C ASP A 627 -11.39 -35.51 24.94
N PRO A 628 -11.60 -36.67 25.59
CA PRO A 628 -11.12 -37.96 25.08
C PRO A 628 -11.77 -38.39 23.75
N GLN A 629 -12.91 -37.82 23.37
CA GLN A 629 -13.60 -38.17 22.13
C GLN A 629 -13.06 -37.39 20.92
N LYS A 630 -12.57 -36.16 21.14
CA LYS A 630 -12.21 -35.22 20.06
C LYS A 630 -10.72 -34.87 20.01
N SER A 631 -9.97 -35.14 21.06
CA SER A 631 -8.61 -34.61 21.22
C SER A 631 -7.50 -35.61 20.90
N LYS A 632 -7.83 -36.86 20.57
CA LYS A 632 -6.83 -37.90 20.30
C LYS A 632 -5.81 -37.48 19.23
N GLU A 633 -6.30 -36.92 18.13
CA GLU A 633 -5.46 -36.43 17.03
C GLU A 633 -4.64 -35.19 17.43
N LYS A 634 -5.23 -34.28 18.22
CA LYS A 634 -4.54 -33.09 18.74
C LYS A 634 -3.38 -33.48 19.67
N ILE A 635 -3.61 -34.43 20.58
CA ILE A 635 -2.57 -34.97 21.48
C ILE A 635 -1.52 -35.74 20.67
N HIS A 636 -1.92 -36.52 19.66
CA HIS A 636 -0.98 -37.21 18.78
C HIS A 636 -0.06 -36.22 18.05
N LEU A 637 -0.61 -35.14 17.48
CA LEU A 637 0.17 -34.10 16.82
C LEU A 637 1.12 -33.39 17.79
N MET A 638 0.64 -32.97 18.95
CA MET A 638 1.48 -32.30 19.96
C MET A 638 2.63 -33.22 20.44
N LEU A 639 2.35 -34.51 20.57
CA LEU A 639 3.36 -35.52 20.89
C LEU A 639 4.36 -35.72 19.74
N ALA A 640 3.90 -35.78 18.49
CA ALA A 640 4.80 -35.84 17.34
C ALA A 640 5.73 -34.62 17.26
N LEU A 641 5.22 -33.41 17.55
CA LEU A 641 6.02 -32.18 17.57
C LEU A 641 7.07 -32.14 18.70
N CYS A 642 6.91 -32.96 19.75
CA CYS A 642 7.97 -33.15 20.75
C CYS A 642 9.20 -33.88 20.20
N ASP A 643 9.07 -34.55 19.05
CA ASP A 643 10.15 -35.24 18.32
C ASP A 643 10.62 -34.47 17.07
N ALA A 644 10.21 -33.19 16.92
CA ALA A 644 10.61 -32.36 15.79
C ALA A 644 12.13 -32.04 15.80
N ASP A 645 12.73 -31.86 14.63
CA ASP A 645 14.14 -31.47 14.52
C ASP A 645 14.41 -30.09 15.15
N ASP A 646 13.47 -29.15 14.99
CA ASP A 646 13.56 -27.81 15.58
C ASP A 646 13.44 -27.85 17.11
N PHE A 647 14.51 -27.45 17.80
CA PHE A 647 14.57 -27.47 19.25
C PHE A 647 13.43 -26.65 19.90
N MET A 648 13.14 -25.48 19.33
CA MET A 648 12.17 -24.54 19.90
C MET A 648 10.74 -25.06 19.76
N THR A 649 10.42 -25.71 18.64
CA THR A 649 9.15 -26.43 18.45
C THR A 649 8.99 -27.54 19.50
N ARG A 650 10.00 -28.38 19.73
CA ARG A 650 9.94 -29.42 20.78
C ARG A 650 9.69 -28.82 22.15
N ARG A 651 10.34 -27.72 22.46
CA ARG A 651 10.20 -27.03 23.75
C ARG A 651 8.78 -26.51 23.96
N ALA A 652 8.17 -25.92 22.94
CA ALA A 652 6.79 -25.46 22.99
C ALA A 652 5.80 -26.62 23.13
N ALA A 653 5.94 -27.66 22.30
CA ALA A 653 5.06 -28.82 22.30
C ALA A 653 5.13 -29.62 23.62
N SER A 654 6.34 -29.87 24.14
CA SER A 654 6.52 -30.53 25.44
C SER A 654 5.99 -29.69 26.59
N GLY A 655 6.00 -28.36 26.45
CA GLY A 655 5.37 -27.44 27.37
C GLY A 655 3.87 -27.57 27.43
N ALA A 656 3.23 -27.59 26.27
CA ALA A 656 1.81 -27.85 26.13
C ALA A 656 1.44 -29.20 26.77
N LEU A 657 2.18 -30.28 26.47
CA LEU A 657 1.91 -31.61 27.05
C LEU A 657 2.15 -31.67 28.56
N ALA A 658 3.14 -30.95 29.10
CA ALA A 658 3.37 -30.91 30.54
C ALA A 658 2.17 -30.33 31.28
N VAL A 659 1.51 -29.32 30.71
CA VAL A 659 0.27 -28.75 31.24
C VAL A 659 -0.90 -29.70 31.02
N LEU A 660 -1.14 -30.17 29.78
CA LEU A 660 -2.29 -31.03 29.45
C LEU A 660 -2.27 -32.37 30.21
N SER A 661 -1.08 -32.92 30.49
CA SER A 661 -0.94 -34.17 31.26
C SER A 661 -1.40 -34.06 32.71
N THR A 662 -1.78 -32.88 33.21
CA THR A 662 -2.49 -32.78 34.50
C THR A 662 -3.91 -33.33 34.43
N ASN A 663 -4.41 -33.70 33.24
CA ASN A 663 -5.67 -34.40 33.02
C ASN A 663 -5.45 -35.91 32.77
N THR A 664 -6.26 -36.75 33.41
CA THR A 664 -6.18 -38.22 33.32
C THR A 664 -6.49 -38.78 31.92
N ASP A 665 -7.43 -38.19 31.20
CA ASP A 665 -7.77 -38.62 29.84
C ASP A 665 -6.62 -38.32 28.88
N VAL A 666 -5.95 -37.18 29.04
CA VAL A 666 -4.74 -36.84 28.28
C VAL A 666 -3.62 -37.84 28.55
N CYS A 667 -3.38 -38.22 29.81
CA CYS A 667 -2.40 -39.26 30.15
C CYS A 667 -2.69 -40.57 29.40
N THR A 668 -3.96 -40.97 29.35
CA THR A 668 -4.41 -42.16 28.62
C THR A 668 -4.19 -42.00 27.11
N MET A 669 -4.51 -40.84 26.54
CA MET A 669 -4.31 -40.54 25.12
C MET A 669 -2.82 -40.56 24.72
N ILE A 670 -1.92 -40.03 25.55
CA ILE A 670 -0.47 -40.10 25.34
C ILE A 670 0.00 -41.55 25.33
N MET A 671 -0.42 -42.34 26.32
CA MET A 671 0.01 -43.74 26.47
C MET A 671 -0.61 -44.70 25.45
N ALA A 672 -1.69 -44.28 24.78
CA ALA A 672 -2.30 -44.99 23.67
C ALA A 672 -1.48 -44.88 22.37
N GLN A 673 -0.57 -43.91 22.26
CA GLN A 673 0.30 -43.77 21.09
C GLN A 673 1.49 -44.73 21.15
N ASP A 674 1.76 -45.44 20.04
CA ASP A 674 2.82 -46.46 19.97
C ASP A 674 4.20 -45.94 20.39
N ARG A 675 4.56 -44.74 19.91
CA ARG A 675 5.83 -44.07 20.22
C ARG A 675 5.72 -43.05 21.37
N GLY A 676 4.59 -42.97 22.06
CA GLY A 676 4.35 -41.88 23.01
C GLY A 676 5.34 -41.84 24.17
N LEU A 677 5.59 -42.98 24.80
CA LEU A 677 6.59 -43.08 25.87
C LEU A 677 8.03 -42.92 25.36
N GLU A 678 8.29 -43.38 24.13
CA GLU A 678 9.60 -43.23 23.49
C GLU A 678 9.95 -41.76 23.27
N ILE A 679 8.99 -40.96 22.79
CA ILE A 679 9.16 -39.52 22.56
C ILE A 679 9.33 -38.79 23.90
N LEU A 680 8.49 -39.06 24.91
CA LEU A 680 8.68 -38.42 26.22
C LEU A 680 10.04 -38.77 26.85
N ARG A 681 10.49 -40.02 26.66
CA ARG A 681 11.85 -40.43 27.04
C ARG A 681 12.91 -39.63 26.29
N SER A 682 12.75 -39.39 24.99
CA SER A 682 13.72 -38.64 24.21
C SER A 682 13.90 -37.21 24.74
N LEU A 683 12.89 -36.61 25.36
CA LEU A 683 13.00 -35.29 26.01
C LEU A 683 13.94 -35.29 27.21
N ILE A 684 13.88 -36.32 28.07
CA ILE A 684 14.75 -36.43 29.25
C ILE A 684 16.16 -36.94 28.89
N THR A 685 16.29 -37.71 27.80
CA THR A 685 17.59 -38.22 27.31
C THR A 685 18.21 -37.38 26.19
N LEU A 686 17.56 -36.28 25.78
CA LEU A 686 17.96 -35.41 24.68
C LEU A 686 18.18 -36.14 23.35
N GLY A 687 17.29 -37.07 23.01
CA GLY A 687 17.32 -37.80 21.73
C GLY A 687 18.34 -38.94 21.64
N VAL A 688 19.08 -39.26 22.72
CA VAL A 688 20.08 -40.32 22.68
C VAL A 688 19.59 -41.61 23.35
N PRO A 689 19.54 -42.74 22.61
CA PRO A 689 19.12 -44.02 23.18
C PRO A 689 20.27 -44.72 23.92
N GLY A 690 20.19 -44.77 25.25
CA GLY A 690 20.85 -45.80 26.06
C GLY A 690 21.86 -45.32 27.12
N PRO A 691 22.19 -46.19 28.10
CA PRO A 691 23.06 -45.87 29.24
C PRO A 691 24.58 -45.82 28.92
N LYS A 692 24.98 -46.07 27.67
CA LYS A 692 26.39 -46.16 27.23
C LYS A 692 26.87 -44.99 26.35
N SER A 693 26.04 -43.98 26.12
CA SER A 693 26.46 -42.77 25.41
C SER A 693 27.33 -41.89 26.30
N ASP A 694 28.37 -41.27 25.74
CA ASP A 694 29.17 -40.28 26.47
C ASP A 694 28.29 -39.07 26.77
N LYS A 695 27.87 -38.94 28.04
CA LYS A 695 26.96 -37.89 28.52
C LYS A 695 27.42 -36.49 28.08
N LYS A 696 28.73 -36.24 28.05
CA LYS A 696 29.29 -34.95 27.63
C LYS A 696 29.15 -34.71 26.13
N ALA A 697 29.28 -35.76 25.31
CA ALA A 697 29.09 -35.65 23.87
C ALA A 697 27.62 -35.44 23.49
N VAL A 698 26.68 -36.05 24.23
CA VAL A 698 25.24 -35.84 24.04
C VAL A 698 24.83 -34.41 24.36
N GLU A 699 25.28 -33.89 25.50
CA GLU A 699 25.02 -32.51 25.90
C GLU A 699 25.70 -31.53 24.95
N ALA A 700 26.93 -31.80 24.51
CA ALA A 700 27.60 -30.95 23.52
C ALA A 700 26.84 -30.88 22.19
N LYS A 701 26.30 -32.00 21.69
CA LYS A 701 25.48 -32.03 20.47
C LYS A 701 24.16 -31.29 20.65
N ALA A 702 23.46 -31.49 21.77
CA ALA A 702 22.22 -30.76 22.05
C ALA A 702 22.46 -29.25 22.21
N ILE A 703 23.61 -28.86 22.77
CA ILE A 703 24.05 -27.46 22.83
C ILE A 703 24.31 -26.95 21.42
N GLU A 704 25.01 -27.70 20.57
CA GLU A 704 25.23 -27.35 19.17
C GLU A 704 23.92 -27.13 18.42
N ASP A 705 22.93 -28.03 18.57
CA ASP A 705 21.60 -27.89 17.95
C ASP A 705 20.87 -26.60 18.42
N VAL A 706 20.97 -26.25 19.71
CA VAL A 706 20.40 -25.00 20.25
C VAL A 706 21.13 -23.76 19.73
N LEU A 707 22.44 -23.88 19.50
CA LEU A 707 23.29 -22.79 18.99
C LEU A 707 23.15 -22.61 17.48
N SER A 708 22.85 -23.67 16.71
CA SER A 708 22.68 -23.61 15.25
C SER A 708 21.33 -23.01 14.82
N ASP A 709 20.32 -23.02 15.69
CA ASP A 709 18.94 -22.61 15.39
C ASP A 709 18.69 -21.09 15.48
N GLN A 710 19.69 -20.26 15.82
CA GLN A 710 19.53 -18.81 15.95
C GLN A 710 20.65 -18.01 15.26
N ASP A 711 20.28 -17.03 14.42
CA ASP A 711 21.20 -16.05 13.79
C ASP A 711 21.95 -15.14 14.80
N SER A 712 21.68 -15.28 16.09
CA SER A 712 22.34 -14.56 17.20
C SER A 712 23.28 -15.49 17.97
N VAL A 713 24.43 -14.97 18.39
CA VAL A 713 25.36 -15.65 19.30
C VAL A 713 24.66 -15.91 20.64
N VAL A 714 24.06 -17.08 20.81
CA VAL A 714 23.49 -17.52 22.09
C VAL A 714 24.65 -17.93 22.99
N ASP A 715 24.73 -17.38 24.19
CA ASP A 715 25.74 -17.78 25.18
C ASP A 715 25.54 -19.25 25.56
N HIS A 716 26.62 -20.01 25.71
CA HIS A 716 26.63 -21.40 26.15
C HIS A 716 25.81 -21.59 27.44
N VAL A 717 25.80 -20.60 28.35
CA VAL A 717 24.99 -20.63 29.57
C VAL A 717 23.49 -20.69 29.27
N VAL A 718 23.03 -19.92 28.28
CA VAL A 718 21.63 -19.89 27.85
C VAL A 718 21.24 -21.19 27.14
N ALA A 719 22.14 -21.74 26.33
CA ALA A 719 21.92 -23.03 25.67
C ALA A 719 21.74 -24.17 26.69
N VAL A 720 22.59 -24.23 27.71
CA VAL A 720 22.47 -25.19 28.82
C VAL A 720 21.16 -25.01 29.57
N ALA A 721 20.76 -23.78 29.89
CA ALA A 721 19.50 -23.52 30.57
C ALA A 721 18.28 -24.01 29.75
N ARG A 722 18.26 -23.78 28.44
CA ARG A 722 17.18 -24.25 27.55
C ARG A 722 17.09 -25.76 27.49
N ILE A 723 18.21 -26.46 27.48
CA ILE A 723 18.25 -27.93 27.50
C ILE A 723 17.66 -28.47 28.81
N GLU A 724 17.98 -27.84 29.94
CA GLU A 724 17.37 -28.19 31.22
C GLU A 724 15.87 -27.87 31.27
N GLU A 725 15.39 -26.81 30.60
CA GLU A 725 13.95 -26.57 30.43
C GLU A 725 13.26 -27.72 29.68
N LEU A 726 13.89 -28.26 28.63
CA LEU A 726 13.35 -29.39 27.87
C LEU A 726 13.29 -30.66 28.73
N ARG A 727 14.38 -30.97 29.46
CA ARG A 727 14.42 -32.07 30.43
C ARG A 727 13.36 -31.92 31.51
N HIS A 728 13.17 -30.70 32.02
CA HIS A 728 12.17 -30.41 33.05
C HIS A 728 10.75 -30.68 32.54
N ARG A 729 10.41 -30.19 31.34
CA ARG A 729 9.09 -30.45 30.72
C ARG A 729 8.84 -31.94 30.51
N GLY A 730 9.85 -32.68 30.03
CA GLY A 730 9.78 -34.14 29.92
C GLY A 730 9.55 -34.82 31.28
N ALA A 731 10.32 -34.44 32.30
CA ALA A 731 10.19 -34.98 33.65
C ALA A 731 8.82 -34.67 34.27
N GLU A 732 8.26 -33.49 33.99
CA GLU A 732 6.92 -33.10 34.42
C GLU A 732 5.85 -33.99 33.80
N CYS A 733 5.93 -34.26 32.49
CA CYS A 733 5.05 -35.23 31.82
C CYS A 733 5.13 -36.62 32.47
N PHE A 734 6.34 -37.12 32.76
CA PHE A 734 6.50 -38.42 33.44
C PHE A 734 5.88 -38.43 34.84
N LYS A 735 6.12 -37.36 35.62
CA LYS A 735 5.51 -37.19 36.95
C LYS A 735 3.99 -37.23 36.86
N ASN A 736 3.41 -36.49 35.92
CA ASN A 736 1.96 -36.44 35.72
C ASN A 736 1.39 -37.79 35.26
N LEU A 737 2.04 -38.48 34.31
CA LEU A 737 1.63 -39.81 33.86
C LEU A 737 1.57 -40.83 35.00
N VAL A 738 2.54 -40.81 35.90
CA VAL A 738 2.59 -41.72 37.05
C VAL A 738 1.55 -41.33 38.12
N LYS A 739 1.48 -40.03 38.46
CA LYS A 739 0.66 -39.52 39.56
C LYS A 739 -0.83 -39.46 39.23
N ILE A 740 -1.17 -39.14 37.98
CA ILE A 740 -2.53 -38.84 37.54
C ILE A 740 -3.07 -39.95 36.63
N GLY A 741 -2.19 -40.58 35.84
CA GLY A 741 -2.55 -41.67 34.93
C GLY A 741 -2.83 -43.02 35.63
N GLY A 742 -2.43 -43.17 36.90
CA GLY A 742 -2.73 -44.34 37.71
C GLY A 742 -1.83 -45.55 37.46
N LYS A 743 -2.08 -46.62 38.22
CA LYS A 743 -1.18 -47.77 38.36
C LYS A 743 -0.89 -48.52 37.05
N GLU A 744 -1.85 -48.63 36.14
CA GLU A 744 -1.67 -49.33 34.86
C GLU A 744 -0.64 -48.61 33.97
N ILE A 745 -0.73 -47.28 33.89
CA ILE A 745 0.23 -46.45 33.16
C ILE A 745 1.61 -46.56 33.81
N SER A 746 1.69 -46.46 35.13
CA SER A 746 2.96 -46.63 35.88
C SER A 746 3.61 -48.00 35.63
N GLN A 747 2.83 -49.09 35.59
CA GLN A 747 3.32 -50.43 35.26
C GLN A 747 3.85 -50.51 33.83
N LYS A 748 3.15 -49.89 32.86
CA LYS A 748 3.60 -49.81 31.46
C LYS A 748 4.91 -49.02 31.34
N ILE A 749 5.05 -47.91 32.07
CA ILE A 749 6.28 -47.11 32.13
C ILE A 749 7.42 -47.92 32.75
N ALA A 750 7.17 -48.64 33.85
CA ALA A 750 8.16 -49.51 34.49
C ALA A 750 8.64 -50.63 33.55
N ALA A 751 7.71 -51.30 32.86
CA ALA A 751 8.01 -52.38 31.91
C ALA A 751 8.89 -51.93 30.73
N GLN A 752 8.83 -50.65 30.36
CA GLN A 752 9.65 -50.06 29.29
C GLN A 752 10.92 -49.36 29.81
N GLY A 753 11.32 -49.62 31.05
CA GLY A 753 12.58 -49.15 31.64
C GLY A 753 12.54 -47.71 32.14
N GLY A 754 11.36 -47.14 32.41
CA GLY A 754 11.20 -45.77 32.91
C GLY A 754 11.85 -45.53 34.28
N ILE A 755 11.84 -46.54 35.17
CA ILE A 755 12.47 -46.44 36.51
C ILE A 755 13.97 -46.12 36.40
N GLN A 756 14.70 -46.87 35.57
CA GLN A 756 16.14 -46.64 35.37
C GLN A 756 16.42 -45.27 34.74
N GLN A 757 15.53 -44.79 33.87
CA GLN A 757 15.70 -43.50 33.20
C GLN A 757 15.48 -42.33 34.16
N LEU A 758 14.43 -42.40 35.00
CA LEU A 758 14.18 -41.41 36.04
C LEU A 758 15.32 -41.40 37.08
N ALA A 759 15.81 -42.58 37.49
CA ALA A 759 16.98 -42.71 38.35
C ALA A 759 18.22 -42.02 37.77
N ASN A 760 18.51 -42.31 36.48
CA ASN A 760 19.61 -41.71 35.76
C ASN A 760 19.45 -40.19 35.66
N LEU A 761 18.22 -39.70 35.50
CA LEU A 761 17.91 -38.26 35.42
C LEU A 761 18.18 -37.55 36.76
N VAL A 762 17.81 -38.18 37.89
CA VAL A 762 18.13 -37.68 39.25
C VAL A 762 19.64 -37.56 39.46
N GLN A 763 20.40 -38.55 38.98
CA GLN A 763 21.87 -38.58 39.12
C GLN A 763 22.59 -37.65 38.13
N ALA A 764 22.01 -37.41 36.95
CA ALA A 764 22.66 -36.69 35.85
C ALA A 764 22.34 -35.19 35.80
N SER A 765 21.12 -34.76 36.14
CA SER A 765 20.75 -33.35 36.06
C SER A 765 21.26 -32.56 37.26
N SER A 766 21.86 -31.40 37.00
CA SER A 766 22.22 -30.41 38.03
C SER A 766 21.06 -29.49 38.41
N ASN A 767 19.93 -29.55 37.69
CA ASN A 767 18.76 -28.70 37.93
C ASN A 767 17.86 -29.32 39.01
N GLU A 768 17.59 -28.54 40.07
CA GLU A 768 16.75 -28.97 41.19
C GLU A 768 15.32 -29.33 40.79
N ALA A 769 14.70 -28.57 39.88
CA ALA A 769 13.33 -28.81 39.44
C ALA A 769 13.20 -30.14 38.66
N VAL A 770 14.18 -30.43 37.79
CA VAL A 770 14.25 -31.70 37.04
C VAL A 770 14.37 -32.88 38.00
N ARG A 771 15.31 -32.81 38.96
CA ARG A 771 15.50 -33.86 39.96
C ARG A 771 14.26 -34.05 40.82
N TYR A 772 13.61 -32.97 41.24
CA TYR A 772 12.38 -33.00 42.02
C TYR A 772 11.27 -33.76 41.30
N CYS A 773 11.02 -33.44 40.02
CA CYS A 773 9.98 -34.11 39.23
C CYS A 773 10.26 -35.61 39.07
N ALA A 774 11.52 -35.98 38.83
CA ALA A 774 11.92 -37.37 38.72
C ALA A 774 11.81 -38.14 40.04
N MET A 775 12.19 -37.53 41.17
CA MET A 775 12.04 -38.13 42.50
C MET A 775 10.58 -38.32 42.90
N GLU A 776 9.73 -37.32 42.65
CA GLU A 776 8.27 -37.42 42.90
C GLU A 776 7.65 -38.54 42.06
N ALA A 777 8.03 -38.68 40.78
CA ALA A 777 7.59 -39.79 39.95
C ALA A 777 8.01 -41.15 40.53
N LEU A 778 9.28 -41.32 40.92
CA LEU A 778 9.77 -42.58 41.51
C LEU A 778 9.08 -42.92 42.84
N LYS A 779 8.87 -41.91 43.69
CA LYS A 779 8.16 -42.06 44.96
C LYS A 779 6.73 -42.55 44.73
N GLU A 780 6.01 -41.93 43.81
CA GLU A 780 4.64 -42.31 43.48
C GLU A 780 4.57 -43.73 42.88
N MET A 781 5.53 -44.14 42.04
CA MET A 781 5.62 -45.54 41.57
C MET A 781 5.80 -46.52 42.73
N SER A 782 6.63 -46.18 43.72
CA SER A 782 6.82 -46.97 44.94
C SER A 782 5.53 -47.03 45.78
N ASP A 783 4.84 -45.90 45.96
CA ASP A 783 3.59 -45.82 46.71
C ASP A 783 2.47 -46.66 46.04
N GLN A 784 2.51 -46.80 44.71
CA GLN A 784 1.63 -47.68 43.93
C GLN A 784 2.03 -49.17 43.99
N GLY A 785 3.12 -49.50 44.69
CA GLY A 785 3.63 -50.87 44.90
C GLY A 785 4.41 -51.44 43.72
N ILE A 786 5.05 -50.59 42.91
CA ILE A 786 5.98 -51.02 41.85
C ILE A 786 7.38 -51.12 42.45
N GLU A 787 8.03 -52.28 42.32
CA GLU A 787 9.37 -52.48 42.86
C GLU A 787 10.40 -51.60 42.14
N LEU A 788 11.03 -50.70 42.89
CA LEU A 788 12.21 -49.96 42.44
C LEU A 788 13.43 -50.89 42.60
N ASP A 789 14.23 -51.05 41.53
CA ASP A 789 15.43 -51.88 41.57
C ASP A 789 16.40 -51.33 42.64
N LYS A 790 17.03 -52.19 43.46
CA LYS A 790 17.83 -51.80 44.63
C LYS A 790 19.12 -51.01 44.31
N ARG A 791 19.36 -50.71 43.03
CA ARG A 791 20.51 -49.96 42.49
C ARG A 791 20.14 -48.56 41.98
N VAL A 792 18.88 -48.16 42.11
CA VAL A 792 18.30 -46.87 41.67
C VAL A 792 18.25 -45.87 42.81
#